data_AF-A0A4P5YH66-F1
#
_entry.id   AF-A0A4P5YH66-F1
#
_cell.length_a   1.000
_cell.length_b   1.000
_cell.length_c   1.000
_cell.angle_alpha   90.00
_cell.angle_beta   90.00
_cell.angle_gamma   90.00
#
_symmetry.space_group_name_H-M   'P 1'
#
loop_
_entity.id
_entity.type
_entity.pdbx_description
1 polymer ?
#
loop_
_entity_poly.entity_id
_entity_poly.type
_entity_poly.pdbx_seq_one_letter_code
_entity_poly.pdbx_strand_id
1 'polypeptide(L)'
;MHPTMPFDLKPAARPFPLLLAVTALALGSLRPVIAGEAKVDPRLISPAAEFIPAAALQPAINGAVASGLASLLARATAPENDTHFVFPPVRTRKVVSYDEKQVPHKWVTIKEPTYQDEYKDVDQLVPIRDQYGTITGYERKMVKVLAKRTQVGTHDAKRLVADPAGDVMVTKRSPIYGPGGPDVYPHGMLGCNGMALYVFARAGLGDHPAVRDLAQAMIDKMMAYGIPDYTFDVAWMSAGFSALGRDSSYRLWSDKLISRLIDGQIRDKGDAAGLWGPVCIHYTYIAKFFDIELLLRDELKKLEDVLSGADAATLKSMQPRRADLANALTEVVTALRDATSQGKRLMDITNPWKPAEDTIFPGLPVYIYNRILADVDSTANAAFAIAEAERVGILPKETRRVNPRGKKLLAPESTDLSIKSAIERLAKVEQTDGAFTATTLQQVNTAFDTSRTLTLMNVPFQGAHPALVDQQSLETNVNGSAALLFLGWTRPDLTKTVTAKVDPARVRAEAVAKRWYGAGNDFVRDWPRDFTGKSTPADELLKNKGILQWPAVQFTATAIDQLPCGGSWSPYSLMPSLVALARDRTAQDPLRMDLYRQLAYRLLALQGNDGQWRFRGEGAASVSSAEDAVSLANSAENLYQHLSRQAAVQAEVPEKGKGKGKPDPAAPKPKTGKDPKPANPEPAPSPTKKKPTDDFIWLNQLKQHRNSDFFRYPVDLYPTLASLVLLVEGLNGQVSLDGLAILPLPPTPGSTTAASLGSASAPAVPAEPAGPMTPAQAASGATRSNPALFSLYEAVLKLQGEKTLDAPPLAAPNPALPAVDPQAPGTKSIDDLLGPAAP
;
A
#
# COMPACT_ATOMS: atom_id res chain seq x y z
N MET A 1 -5.83 -29.84 60.83
CA MET A 1 -6.29 -31.15 60.32
C MET A 1 -5.35 -31.60 59.22
N HIS A 2 -4.44 -32.50 59.59
CA HIS A 2 -3.70 -33.40 58.68
C HIS A 2 -4.60 -34.61 58.36
N PRO A 3 -4.38 -35.40 57.28
CA PRO A 3 -3.22 -36.32 57.21
C PRO A 3 -2.63 -36.55 55.78
N THR A 4 -1.29 -36.56 55.63
CA THR A 4 -0.34 -37.71 55.43
C THR A 4 -0.23 -38.20 53.97
N MET A 5 0.86 -37.95 53.21
CA MET A 5 2.21 -38.63 53.16
C MET A 5 2.17 -40.03 52.49
N PRO A 6 3.30 -40.63 52.02
CA PRO A 6 4.46 -40.13 51.24
C PRO A 6 4.93 -41.16 50.17
N PHE A 7 6.02 -40.90 49.43
CA PHE A 7 7.12 -41.88 49.30
C PHE A 7 8.41 -41.21 48.78
N ASP A 8 9.48 -41.58 49.47
CA ASP A 8 10.87 -41.15 49.42
C ASP A 8 11.69 -42.11 48.54
N LEU A 9 12.87 -41.67 48.07
CA LEU A 9 14.12 -42.44 47.96
C LEU A 9 15.21 -41.64 47.20
N LYS A 10 16.16 -41.12 47.97
CA LYS A 10 17.55 -40.76 47.58
C LYS A 10 18.40 -42.06 47.38
N PRO A 11 19.75 -42.00 47.29
CA PRO A 11 20.65 -41.44 46.26
C PRO A 11 21.73 -42.47 45.83
N ALA A 12 22.61 -42.15 44.88
CA ALA A 12 23.96 -42.75 44.83
C ALA A 12 24.96 -41.83 44.11
N ALA A 13 26.18 -41.83 44.62
CA ALA A 13 27.23 -40.86 44.35
C ALA A 13 28.49 -41.53 43.75
N ARG A 14 29.19 -40.78 42.89
CA ARG A 14 30.66 -40.78 42.62
C ARG A 14 31.26 -41.96 41.80
N PRO A 15 32.53 -41.87 41.31
CA PRO A 15 33.22 -40.80 40.56
C PRO A 15 34.28 -41.30 39.49
N PHE A 16 35.04 -40.36 38.87
CA PHE A 16 36.36 -40.52 38.17
C PHE A 16 36.38 -41.14 36.73
N PRO A 17 37.45 -40.95 35.89
CA PRO A 17 38.08 -39.71 35.40
C PRO A 17 38.59 -39.79 33.92
N LEU A 18 39.25 -38.72 33.44
CA LEU A 18 40.43 -38.70 32.54
C LEU A 18 40.44 -39.54 31.23
N LEU A 19 40.30 -38.87 30.06
CA LEU A 19 41.27 -39.05 28.95
C LEU A 19 41.18 -37.88 27.97
N LEU A 20 42.15 -36.97 28.07
CA LEU A 20 42.42 -35.87 27.16
C LEU A 20 43.85 -36.10 26.67
N ALA A 21 44.02 -36.73 25.51
CA ALA A 21 45.22 -36.69 24.66
C ALA A 21 45.05 -37.69 23.50
N VAL A 22 45.52 -37.30 22.31
CA VAL A 22 45.63 -38.11 21.08
C VAL A 22 44.36 -38.19 20.22
N THR A 23 43.94 -37.06 19.64
CA THR A 23 43.35 -37.02 18.28
C THR A 23 43.49 -35.62 17.66
N ALA A 24 44.64 -34.98 17.88
CA ALA A 24 45.01 -33.68 17.27
C ALA A 24 45.98 -33.81 16.08
N LEU A 25 46.13 -35.00 15.47
CA LEU A 25 47.16 -35.26 14.45
C LEU A 25 46.65 -36.22 13.36
N ALA A 26 45.55 -35.90 12.67
CA ALA A 26 45.15 -36.59 11.43
C ALA A 26 44.08 -35.88 10.56
N LEU A 27 43.94 -34.55 10.62
CA LEU A 27 43.00 -33.81 9.73
C LEU A 27 43.62 -32.55 9.11
N GLY A 28 44.94 -32.57 8.90
CA GLY A 28 45.65 -31.57 8.12
C GLY A 28 45.90 -32.04 6.69
N SER A 29 44.86 -32.14 5.86
CA SER A 29 44.95 -32.10 4.37
C SER A 29 43.62 -32.44 3.67
N LEU A 30 42.51 -31.82 4.10
CA LEU A 30 41.34 -31.70 3.23
C LEU A 30 41.14 -30.21 2.97
N ARG A 31 41.60 -29.79 1.79
CA ARG A 31 41.34 -28.46 1.23
C ARG A 31 39.83 -28.19 1.35
N PRO A 32 39.40 -27.04 1.88
CA PRO A 32 38.03 -26.62 1.64
C PRO A 32 37.87 -26.55 0.12
N VAL A 33 36.89 -27.29 -0.40
CA VAL A 33 36.30 -26.97 -1.70
C VAL A 33 35.89 -25.52 -1.58
N ILE A 34 36.61 -24.65 -2.29
CA ILE A 34 36.30 -23.22 -2.39
C ILE A 34 34.89 -23.18 -2.98
N ALA A 35 33.90 -23.01 -2.10
CA ALA A 35 32.64 -22.41 -2.49
C ALA A 35 33.06 -21.09 -3.15
N GLY A 36 32.87 -20.99 -4.46
CA GLY A 36 33.28 -19.80 -5.20
C GLY A 36 32.77 -18.58 -4.45
N GLU A 37 33.69 -17.75 -3.95
CA GLU A 37 33.37 -16.49 -3.33
C GLU A 37 32.44 -15.78 -4.30
N ALA A 38 31.16 -15.65 -3.95
CA ALA A 38 30.27 -14.80 -4.69
C ALA A 38 30.94 -13.43 -4.68
N LYS A 39 31.47 -12.98 -5.82
CA LYS A 39 32.07 -11.66 -5.95
C LYS A 39 31.03 -10.67 -5.47
N VAL A 40 31.19 -10.18 -4.24
CA VAL A 40 30.36 -9.12 -3.70
C VAL A 40 30.58 -7.95 -4.63
N ASP A 41 29.51 -7.49 -5.27
CA ASP A 41 29.58 -6.34 -6.15
C ASP A 41 30.19 -5.18 -5.33
N PRO A 42 31.39 -4.68 -5.68
CA PRO A 42 32.08 -3.67 -4.88
C PRO A 42 31.26 -2.37 -4.74
N ARG A 43 30.27 -2.16 -5.62
CA ARG A 43 29.31 -1.05 -5.52
C ARG A 43 28.42 -1.15 -4.28
N LEU A 44 28.20 -2.35 -3.77
CA LEU A 44 27.26 -2.64 -2.68
C LEU A 44 27.94 -2.65 -1.30
N ILE A 45 29.23 -2.28 -1.23
CA ILE A 45 29.95 -1.98 0.01
C ILE A 45 29.31 -0.74 0.66
N SER A 46 29.22 -0.70 1.99
CA SER A 46 28.73 0.44 2.76
C SER A 46 29.90 1.19 3.43
N PRO A 47 30.67 2.02 2.70
CA PRO A 47 31.82 2.77 3.25
C PRO A 47 31.43 3.77 4.36
N ALA A 48 32.34 4.00 5.32
CA ALA A 48 32.17 5.14 6.23
C ALA A 48 32.16 6.47 5.45
N ALA A 49 31.44 7.48 5.96
CA ALA A 49 31.21 8.74 5.23
C ALA A 49 32.49 9.52 4.86
N GLU A 50 33.56 9.35 5.64
CA GLU A 50 34.89 9.89 5.40
C GLU A 50 35.59 9.31 4.15
N PHE A 51 35.13 8.16 3.67
CA PHE A 51 35.61 7.53 2.43
C PHE A 51 34.77 7.93 1.22
N ILE A 52 33.72 8.73 1.39
CA ILE A 52 32.82 9.16 0.31
C ILE A 52 33.12 10.64 0.02
N PRO A 53 34.01 10.96 -0.93
CA PRO A 53 34.43 12.33 -1.17
C PRO A 53 33.29 13.13 -1.84
N ALA A 54 32.87 14.22 -1.20
CA ALA A 54 31.78 15.07 -1.69
C ALA A 54 31.98 15.54 -3.14
N ALA A 55 33.23 15.85 -3.51
CA ALA A 55 33.60 16.29 -4.86
C ALA A 55 33.35 15.22 -5.94
N ALA A 56 33.51 13.93 -5.62
CA ALA A 56 33.18 12.84 -6.55
C ALA A 56 31.71 12.44 -6.46
N LEU A 57 31.09 12.62 -5.30
CA LEU A 57 29.69 12.28 -5.06
C LEU A 57 28.73 13.19 -5.83
N GLN A 58 28.99 14.51 -5.85
CA GLN A 58 28.13 15.49 -6.54
C GLN A 58 27.87 15.16 -8.03
N PRO A 59 28.88 14.93 -8.90
CA PRO A 59 28.63 14.61 -10.30
C PRO A 59 27.91 13.26 -10.46
N ALA A 60 28.14 12.30 -9.56
CA ALA A 60 27.42 11.03 -9.56
C ALA A 60 25.94 11.21 -9.19
N ILE A 61 25.62 12.07 -8.22
CA ILE A 61 24.23 12.47 -7.91
C ILE A 61 23.58 13.12 -9.14
N ASN A 62 24.24 14.11 -9.76
CA ASN A 62 23.70 14.79 -10.94
C ASN A 62 23.39 13.79 -12.07
N GLY A 63 24.32 12.88 -12.36
CA GLY A 63 24.13 11.84 -13.37
C GLY A 63 22.99 10.88 -13.04
N ALA A 64 22.86 10.46 -11.78
CA ALA A 64 21.79 9.55 -11.36
C ALA A 64 20.42 10.21 -11.41
N VAL A 65 20.32 11.46 -10.95
CA VAL A 65 19.09 12.24 -11.05
C VAL A 65 18.72 12.44 -12.52
N ALA A 66 19.67 12.85 -13.38
CA ALA A 66 19.43 13.01 -14.81
C ALA A 66 18.90 11.72 -15.46
N SER A 67 19.55 10.58 -15.19
CA SER A 67 19.10 9.27 -15.70
C SER A 67 17.70 8.90 -15.20
N GLY A 68 17.40 9.12 -13.91
CA GLY A 68 16.07 8.86 -13.35
C GLY A 68 14.99 9.74 -13.96
N LEU A 69 15.24 11.05 -14.09
CA LEU A 69 14.31 12.00 -14.70
C LEU A 69 14.07 11.67 -16.19
N ALA A 70 15.11 11.31 -16.93
CA ALA A 70 14.98 10.86 -18.32
C ALA A 70 14.10 9.60 -18.43
N SER A 71 14.18 8.67 -17.48
CA SER A 71 13.28 7.50 -17.42
C SER A 71 11.83 7.86 -17.12
N LEU A 72 11.58 8.84 -16.26
CA LEU A 72 10.23 9.34 -16.00
C LEU A 72 9.67 10.09 -17.22
N LEU A 73 10.48 10.91 -17.88
CA LEU A 73 10.10 11.58 -19.13
C LEU A 73 9.78 10.57 -20.23
N ALA A 74 10.58 9.51 -20.37
CA ALA A 74 10.32 8.43 -21.31
C ALA A 74 8.92 7.80 -21.12
N ARG A 75 8.45 7.69 -19.87
CA ARG A 75 7.08 7.23 -19.58
C ARG A 75 6.06 8.26 -20.04
N ALA A 76 6.22 9.52 -19.63
CA ALA A 76 5.29 10.60 -19.92
C ALA A 76 5.15 10.87 -21.43
N THR A 77 6.23 10.71 -22.20
CA THR A 77 6.27 10.98 -23.64
C THR A 77 6.24 9.71 -24.50
N ALA A 78 5.93 8.54 -23.91
CA ALA A 78 5.81 7.31 -24.68
C ALA A 78 4.69 7.46 -25.73
N PRO A 79 4.86 6.96 -26.97
CA PRO A 79 3.84 7.11 -28.03
C PRO A 79 2.46 6.55 -27.67
N GLU A 80 2.41 5.51 -26.83
CA GLU A 80 1.15 4.95 -26.34
C GLU A 80 0.52 5.73 -25.18
N ASN A 81 1.22 6.72 -24.61
CA ASN A 81 0.78 7.49 -23.46
C ASN A 81 0.13 8.82 -23.84
N ASP A 82 -1.15 8.77 -24.19
CA ASP A 82 -1.98 9.97 -24.42
C ASP A 82 -2.34 10.74 -23.13
N THR A 83 -2.06 10.20 -21.95
CA THR A 83 -2.43 10.84 -20.68
C THR A 83 -1.38 11.80 -20.16
N HIS A 84 -0.16 11.76 -20.73
CA HIS A 84 1.02 12.50 -20.28
C HIS A 84 1.48 12.19 -18.84
N PHE A 85 0.80 11.29 -18.14
CA PHE A 85 1.19 10.88 -16.80
C PHE A 85 2.43 9.99 -16.83
N VAL A 86 3.38 10.25 -15.93
CA VAL A 86 4.51 9.35 -15.70
C VAL A 86 4.00 8.00 -15.19
N PHE A 87 2.93 8.03 -14.41
CA PHE A 87 2.18 6.86 -14.00
C PHE A 87 0.78 6.90 -14.62
N PRO A 88 0.57 6.39 -15.84
CA PRO A 88 -0.73 6.44 -16.49
C PRO A 88 -1.76 5.53 -15.80
N PRO A 89 -3.07 5.81 -15.96
CA PRO A 89 -4.10 4.92 -15.47
C PRO A 89 -4.00 3.55 -16.14
N VAL A 90 -4.54 2.54 -15.46
CA VAL A 90 -4.68 1.20 -16.04
C VAL A 90 -5.79 1.27 -17.07
N ARG A 91 -5.42 1.29 -18.35
CA ARG A 91 -6.38 1.25 -19.45
C ARG A 91 -7.02 -0.12 -19.52
N THR A 92 -8.33 -0.19 -19.29
CA THR A 92 -9.08 -1.42 -19.56
C THR A 92 -9.41 -1.50 -21.04
N ARG A 93 -9.34 -2.71 -21.60
CA ARG A 93 -9.66 -2.95 -23.02
C ARG A 93 -11.02 -3.62 -23.13
N LYS A 94 -11.88 -3.14 -24.03
CA LYS A 94 -13.16 -3.77 -24.39
C LYS A 94 -12.88 -4.92 -25.33
N VAL A 95 -13.64 -6.00 -25.18
CA VAL A 95 -13.68 -7.05 -26.21
C VAL A 95 -14.38 -6.45 -27.43
N VAL A 96 -13.64 -6.22 -28.51
CA VAL A 96 -14.18 -5.61 -29.75
C VAL A 96 -14.56 -6.67 -30.78
N SER A 97 -13.98 -7.86 -30.68
CA SER A 97 -14.30 -9.00 -31.53
C SER A 97 -13.83 -10.31 -30.88
N TYR A 98 -14.07 -11.43 -31.55
CA TYR A 98 -13.51 -12.73 -31.17
C TYR A 98 -12.73 -13.28 -32.36
N ASP A 99 -11.52 -13.77 -32.09
CA ASP A 99 -10.78 -14.60 -33.04
C ASP A 99 -11.38 -16.00 -32.96
N GLU A 100 -11.99 -16.44 -34.06
CA GLU A 100 -12.56 -17.77 -34.19
C GLU A 100 -11.61 -18.64 -34.99
N LYS A 101 -10.84 -19.48 -34.28
CA LYS A 101 -9.98 -20.46 -34.95
C LYS A 101 -10.66 -21.81 -34.93
N GLN A 102 -10.79 -22.42 -36.11
CA GLN A 102 -11.11 -23.84 -36.21
C GLN A 102 -9.86 -24.62 -35.82
N VAL A 103 -9.94 -25.34 -34.71
CA VAL A 103 -8.85 -26.20 -34.25
C VAL A 103 -9.26 -27.65 -34.51
N PRO A 104 -8.51 -28.41 -35.32
CA PRO A 104 -8.78 -29.82 -35.53
C PRO A 104 -8.61 -30.57 -34.21
N HIS A 105 -9.55 -31.45 -33.94
CA HIS A 105 -9.55 -32.36 -32.81
C HIS A 105 -9.80 -33.77 -33.30
N LYS A 106 -9.29 -34.74 -32.56
CA LYS A 106 -9.51 -36.15 -32.82
C LYS A 106 -10.25 -36.77 -31.63
N TRP A 107 -11.16 -37.68 -31.91
CA TRP A 107 -11.69 -38.56 -30.87
C TRP A 107 -10.60 -39.55 -30.47
N VAL A 108 -10.05 -39.36 -29.27
CA VAL A 108 -9.12 -40.30 -28.68
C VAL A 108 -9.85 -41.08 -27.60
N THR A 109 -9.80 -42.41 -27.69
CA THR A 109 -10.22 -43.27 -26.59
C THR A 109 -9.14 -43.21 -25.54
N ILE A 110 -9.43 -42.54 -24.44
CA ILE A 110 -8.57 -42.53 -23.26
C ILE A 110 -9.16 -43.48 -22.24
N LYS A 111 -8.29 -44.20 -21.53
CA LYS A 111 -8.72 -45.02 -20.38
C LYS A 111 -8.99 -44.07 -19.22
N GLU A 112 -10.26 -43.73 -19.04
CA GLU A 112 -10.65 -42.94 -17.89
C GLU A 112 -10.72 -43.86 -16.67
N PRO A 113 -10.02 -43.51 -15.58
CA PRO A 113 -10.14 -44.24 -14.33
C PRO A 113 -11.59 -44.18 -13.86
N THR A 114 -12.20 -45.37 -13.72
CA THR A 114 -13.51 -45.50 -13.10
C THR A 114 -13.28 -45.48 -11.60
N TYR A 115 -13.76 -44.42 -10.97
CA TYR A 115 -13.66 -44.25 -9.55
C TYR A 115 -14.93 -44.70 -8.86
N GLN A 116 -14.76 -45.46 -7.79
CA GLN A 116 -15.80 -45.66 -6.80
C GLN A 116 -15.63 -44.53 -5.80
N ASP A 117 -16.60 -43.64 -5.87
CA ASP A 117 -16.66 -42.47 -5.04
C ASP A 117 -17.39 -42.83 -3.74
N GLU A 118 -16.62 -42.95 -2.67
CA GLU A 118 -17.19 -42.97 -1.31
C GLU A 118 -17.50 -41.53 -0.93
N TYR A 119 -18.77 -41.21 -0.99
CA TYR A 119 -19.28 -39.94 -0.49
C TYR A 119 -19.47 -40.04 1.02
N LYS A 120 -19.00 -39.02 1.73
CA LYS A 120 -19.43 -38.77 3.09
C LYS A 120 -20.38 -37.59 3.02
N ASP A 121 -21.46 -37.66 3.77
CA ASP A 121 -22.26 -36.48 3.98
C ASP A 121 -21.41 -35.53 4.85
N VAL A 122 -21.00 -34.41 4.25
CA VAL A 122 -20.23 -33.39 4.95
C VAL A 122 -21.06 -32.13 4.96
N ASP A 123 -21.11 -31.53 6.13
CA ASP A 123 -21.88 -30.33 6.37
C ASP A 123 -21.17 -29.16 5.67
N GLN A 124 -21.67 -28.77 4.50
CA GLN A 124 -21.02 -27.79 3.64
C GLN A 124 -21.90 -26.54 3.48
N LEU A 125 -21.25 -25.37 3.53
CA LEU A 125 -21.92 -24.08 3.34
C LEU A 125 -22.16 -23.85 1.84
N VAL A 126 -23.44 -23.88 1.45
CA VAL A 126 -23.89 -23.58 0.09
C VAL A 126 -24.44 -22.16 0.08
N PRO A 127 -24.01 -21.28 -0.84
CA PRO A 127 -24.52 -19.91 -0.91
C PRO A 127 -26.01 -19.91 -1.21
N ILE A 128 -26.80 -19.28 -0.33
CA ILE A 128 -28.20 -18.92 -0.60
C ILE A 128 -28.15 -17.69 -1.49
N ARG A 129 -28.74 -17.82 -2.68
CA ARG A 129 -28.81 -16.73 -3.65
C ARG A 129 -30.24 -16.22 -3.73
N ASP A 130 -30.40 -14.91 -3.73
CA ASP A 130 -31.69 -14.32 -4.09
C ASP A 130 -31.99 -14.52 -5.59
N GLN A 131 -33.18 -14.09 -6.01
CA GLN A 131 -33.62 -14.15 -7.41
C GLN A 131 -32.75 -13.35 -8.39
N TYR A 132 -31.84 -12.50 -7.89
CA TYR A 132 -30.88 -11.70 -8.66
C TYR A 132 -29.45 -12.26 -8.57
N GLY A 133 -29.24 -13.41 -7.91
CA GLY A 133 -27.96 -14.10 -7.81
C GLY A 133 -27.02 -13.59 -6.71
N THR A 134 -27.47 -12.61 -5.90
CA THR A 134 -26.72 -12.06 -4.77
C THR A 134 -26.70 -13.07 -3.65
N ILE A 135 -25.50 -13.33 -3.09
CA ILE A 135 -25.36 -14.22 -1.95
C ILE A 135 -25.90 -13.48 -0.74
N THR A 136 -27.15 -13.79 -0.36
CA THR A 136 -27.84 -13.18 0.78
C THR A 136 -27.51 -13.90 2.08
N GLY A 137 -26.93 -15.09 1.98
CA GLY A 137 -26.45 -15.88 3.10
C GLY A 137 -25.79 -17.15 2.62
N TYR A 138 -25.36 -17.99 3.54
CA TYR A 138 -24.93 -19.35 3.26
C TYR A 138 -25.74 -20.25 4.17
N GLU A 139 -26.39 -21.27 3.61
CA GLU A 139 -27.02 -22.31 4.41
C GLU A 139 -26.09 -23.51 4.45
N ARG A 140 -26.02 -24.13 5.62
CA ARG A 140 -25.43 -25.46 5.68
C ARG A 140 -26.43 -26.45 5.15
N LYS A 141 -25.97 -27.17 4.15
CA LYS A 141 -26.70 -28.29 3.58
C LYS A 141 -25.81 -29.50 3.74
N MET A 142 -26.41 -30.62 4.11
CA MET A 142 -25.74 -31.91 4.00
C MET A 142 -25.53 -32.17 2.52
N VAL A 143 -24.33 -31.85 2.06
CA VAL A 143 -23.91 -32.09 0.68
C VAL A 143 -23.11 -33.38 0.72
N LYS A 144 -23.42 -34.28 -0.21
CA LYS A 144 -22.58 -35.45 -0.44
C LYS A 144 -21.27 -34.96 -1.02
N VAL A 145 -20.25 -34.90 -0.17
CA VAL A 145 -18.91 -34.52 -0.58
C VAL A 145 -18.08 -35.79 -0.71
N LEU A 146 -17.30 -35.85 -1.77
CA LEU A 146 -16.46 -37.00 -2.07
C LEU A 146 -15.39 -37.14 -0.97
N ALA A 147 -15.50 -38.18 -0.13
CA ALA A 147 -14.61 -38.38 1.01
C ALA A 147 -13.40 -39.23 0.67
N LYS A 148 -13.61 -40.25 -0.16
CA LYS A 148 -12.53 -41.07 -0.69
C LYS A 148 -12.88 -41.48 -2.11
N ARG A 149 -11.90 -41.32 -2.99
CA ARG A 149 -12.00 -41.71 -4.38
C ARG A 149 -11.06 -42.90 -4.60
N THR A 150 -11.62 -44.11 -4.69
CA THR A 150 -10.83 -45.32 -4.93
C THR A 150 -10.99 -45.71 -6.40
N GLN A 151 -9.89 -45.79 -7.14
CA GLN A 151 -9.95 -46.28 -8.51
C GLN A 151 -10.25 -47.78 -8.49
N VAL A 152 -11.45 -48.17 -8.93
CA VAL A 152 -11.90 -49.58 -8.99
C VAL A 152 -11.75 -50.17 -10.39
N GLY A 153 -11.41 -49.36 -11.39
CA GLY A 153 -11.09 -49.84 -12.71
C GLY A 153 -10.74 -48.72 -13.68
N THR A 154 -10.78 -49.04 -14.95
CA THR A 154 -10.72 -48.08 -16.06
C THR A 154 -11.78 -48.46 -17.06
N HIS A 155 -12.46 -47.48 -17.65
CA HIS A 155 -13.27 -47.71 -18.83
C HIS A 155 -12.78 -46.81 -19.97
N ASP A 156 -13.04 -47.26 -21.19
CA ASP A 156 -12.67 -46.54 -22.40
C ASP A 156 -13.67 -45.39 -22.61
N ALA A 157 -13.19 -44.15 -22.54
CA ALA A 157 -13.98 -42.95 -22.79
C ALA A 157 -13.43 -42.20 -24.00
N LYS A 158 -14.30 -41.84 -24.94
CA LYS A 158 -13.91 -41.03 -26.10
C LYS A 158 -13.91 -39.57 -25.67
N ARG A 159 -12.73 -38.93 -25.69
CA ARG A 159 -12.60 -37.47 -25.55
C ARG A 159 -12.14 -36.85 -26.84
N LEU A 160 -12.66 -35.66 -27.07
CA LEU A 160 -12.25 -34.82 -28.17
C LEU A 160 -11.02 -34.01 -27.71
N VAL A 161 -9.85 -34.35 -28.24
CA VAL A 161 -8.56 -33.72 -27.86
C VAL A 161 -8.02 -32.96 -29.06
N ALA A 162 -7.46 -31.77 -28.83
CA ALA A 162 -6.85 -30.96 -29.89
C ALA A 162 -5.70 -31.75 -30.53
N ASP A 163 -5.79 -32.01 -31.83
CA ASP A 163 -4.85 -32.81 -32.60
C ASP A 163 -4.75 -32.20 -34.00
N PRO A 164 -3.55 -31.76 -34.45
CA PRO A 164 -3.35 -31.21 -35.79
C PRO A 164 -3.82 -32.11 -36.94
N ALA A 165 -3.89 -33.43 -36.73
CA ALA A 165 -4.38 -34.42 -37.70
C ALA A 165 -5.83 -34.88 -37.42
N GLY A 166 -6.54 -34.19 -36.53
CA GLY A 166 -7.91 -34.50 -36.16
C GLY A 166 -8.94 -34.16 -37.25
N ASP A 167 -9.98 -34.97 -37.35
CA ASP A 167 -11.06 -34.87 -38.34
C ASP A 167 -12.27 -34.06 -37.87
N VAL A 168 -12.31 -33.68 -36.60
CA VAL A 168 -13.41 -32.91 -35.99
C VAL A 168 -12.96 -31.48 -35.74
N MET A 169 -13.55 -30.52 -36.44
CA MET A 169 -13.24 -29.11 -36.26
C MET A 169 -14.05 -28.51 -35.10
N VAL A 170 -13.34 -27.92 -34.13
CA VAL A 170 -13.96 -27.21 -33.00
C VAL A 170 -13.62 -25.73 -33.09
N THR A 171 -14.65 -24.88 -33.09
CA THR A 171 -14.46 -23.42 -33.05
C THR A 171 -13.97 -23.00 -31.66
N LYS A 172 -12.71 -22.58 -31.57
CA LYS A 172 -12.18 -21.92 -30.39
C LYS A 172 -12.35 -20.41 -30.53
N ARG A 173 -13.20 -19.83 -29.68
CA ARG A 173 -13.38 -18.38 -29.56
C ARG A 173 -12.36 -17.80 -28.57
N SER A 174 -11.49 -16.92 -29.04
CA SER A 174 -10.59 -16.14 -28.18
C SER A 174 -10.98 -14.66 -28.27
N PRO A 175 -11.21 -13.95 -27.16
CA PRO A 175 -11.58 -12.54 -27.22
C PRO A 175 -10.42 -11.71 -27.80
N ILE A 176 -10.73 -10.86 -28.78
CA ILE A 176 -9.84 -9.81 -29.27
C ILE A 176 -10.21 -8.52 -28.53
N TYR A 177 -9.25 -8.02 -27.76
CA TYR A 177 -9.40 -6.80 -26.98
C TYR A 177 -8.96 -5.59 -27.81
N GLY A 178 -9.87 -4.66 -28.04
CA GLY A 178 -9.62 -3.41 -28.74
C GLY A 178 -9.63 -2.20 -27.79
N PRO A 179 -9.36 -1.00 -28.31
CA PRO A 179 -9.39 0.23 -27.53
C PRO A 179 -10.79 0.53 -26.99
N GLY A 180 -10.82 1.20 -25.84
CA GLY A 180 -12.05 1.61 -25.15
C GLY A 180 -12.38 0.68 -23.98
N GLY A 181 -12.71 1.26 -22.83
CA GLY A 181 -12.87 0.64 -21.51
C GLY A 181 -12.52 1.72 -20.48
N PRO A 182 -13.11 1.72 -19.27
CA PRO A 182 -12.76 2.73 -18.28
C PRO A 182 -11.26 2.79 -18.01
N ASP A 183 -10.72 3.99 -17.91
CA ASP A 183 -9.42 4.21 -17.29
C ASP A 183 -9.54 3.99 -15.79
N VAL A 184 -8.80 3.03 -15.23
CA VAL A 184 -8.77 2.79 -13.77
C VAL A 184 -7.60 3.56 -13.17
N TYR A 185 -7.88 4.42 -12.19
CA TYR A 185 -6.88 5.26 -11.50
C TYR A 185 -6.61 4.69 -10.11
N PRO A 186 -5.53 3.95 -9.85
CA PRO A 186 -5.28 3.39 -8.54
C PRO A 186 -5.16 4.41 -7.40
N HIS A 187 -5.35 3.96 -6.15
CA HIS A 187 -5.06 4.79 -4.97
C HIS A 187 -3.61 5.30 -5.04
N GLY A 188 -3.41 6.58 -4.76
CA GLY A 188 -2.10 7.21 -4.75
C GLY A 188 -1.43 7.41 -6.12
N MET A 189 -2.09 7.04 -7.23
CA MET A 189 -1.54 7.25 -8.57
C MET A 189 -1.34 8.75 -8.89
N LEU A 190 -2.28 9.60 -8.47
CA LEU A 190 -2.16 11.05 -8.67
C LEU A 190 -1.04 11.62 -7.80
N GLY A 191 -0.85 11.09 -6.59
CA GLY A 191 0.24 11.41 -5.68
C GLY A 191 1.59 11.03 -6.26
N CYS A 192 1.75 9.86 -6.88
CA CYS A 192 2.96 9.49 -7.59
C CYS A 192 3.27 10.44 -8.77
N ASN A 193 2.26 10.89 -9.51
CA ASN A 193 2.45 11.93 -10.53
C ASN A 193 2.79 13.30 -9.91
N GLY A 194 2.25 13.61 -8.73
CA GLY A 194 2.63 14.78 -7.92
C GLY A 194 4.09 14.71 -7.43
N MET A 195 4.57 13.54 -7.00
CA MET A 195 5.98 13.28 -6.70
C MET A 195 6.85 13.49 -7.94
N ALA A 196 6.41 12.99 -9.11
CA ALA A 196 7.13 13.19 -10.36
C ALA A 196 7.26 14.68 -10.69
N LEU A 197 6.15 15.43 -10.58
CA LEU A 197 6.14 16.88 -10.76
C LEU A 197 7.10 17.58 -9.77
N TYR A 198 7.09 17.17 -8.51
CA TYR A 198 7.99 17.69 -7.48
C TYR A 198 9.46 17.48 -7.87
N VAL A 199 9.87 16.26 -8.23
CA VAL A 199 11.27 15.98 -8.58
C VAL A 199 11.71 16.69 -9.86
N PHE A 200 10.83 16.80 -10.87
CA PHE A 200 11.12 17.59 -12.07
C PHE A 200 11.33 19.07 -11.74
N ALA A 201 10.44 19.65 -10.95
CA ALA A 201 10.51 21.06 -10.58
C ALA A 201 11.78 21.35 -9.75
N ARG A 202 12.08 20.51 -8.76
CA ARG A 202 13.28 20.63 -7.91
C ARG A 202 14.59 20.45 -8.69
N ALA A 203 14.58 19.65 -9.75
CA ALA A 203 15.72 19.49 -10.65
C ALA A 203 15.87 20.62 -11.69
N GLY A 204 14.99 21.63 -11.67
CA GLY A 204 15.03 22.76 -12.61
C GLY A 204 14.39 22.46 -13.97
N LEU A 205 13.53 21.45 -14.07
CA LEU A 205 12.82 21.08 -15.30
C LEU A 205 11.35 21.52 -15.32
N GLY A 206 10.94 22.45 -14.44
CA GLY A 206 9.55 22.92 -14.34
C GLY A 206 8.98 23.50 -15.64
N ASP A 207 9.84 24.06 -16.50
CA ASP A 207 9.46 24.64 -17.80
C ASP A 207 9.52 23.65 -18.97
N HIS A 208 9.98 22.42 -18.74
CA HIS A 208 10.05 21.41 -19.79
C HIS A 208 8.64 21.09 -20.32
N PRO A 209 8.41 21.01 -21.65
CA PRO A 209 7.08 20.80 -22.23
C PRO A 209 6.31 19.62 -21.64
N ALA A 210 6.94 18.44 -21.55
CA ALA A 210 6.31 17.26 -20.95
C ALA A 210 5.92 17.43 -19.46
N VAL A 211 6.61 18.31 -18.73
CA VAL A 211 6.30 18.60 -17.32
C VAL A 211 5.09 19.54 -17.22
N ARG A 212 4.97 20.49 -18.16
CA ARG A 212 3.77 21.33 -18.30
C ARG A 212 2.56 20.50 -18.71
N ASP A 213 2.74 19.56 -19.64
CA ASP A 213 1.68 18.64 -20.07
C ASP A 213 1.23 17.74 -18.90
N LEU A 214 2.17 17.23 -18.11
CA LEU A 214 1.89 16.48 -16.88
C LEU A 214 1.08 17.33 -15.87
N ALA A 215 1.50 18.56 -15.60
CA ALA A 215 0.81 19.47 -14.69
C ALA A 215 -0.61 19.80 -15.19
N GLN A 216 -0.75 20.06 -16.48
CA GLN A 216 -2.04 20.36 -17.11
C GLN A 216 -2.98 19.14 -17.08
N ALA A 217 -2.47 17.94 -17.38
CA ALA A 217 -3.26 16.71 -17.31
C ALA A 217 -3.81 16.46 -15.89
N MET A 218 -3.03 16.72 -14.85
CA MET A 218 -3.52 16.63 -13.46
C MET A 218 -4.61 17.67 -13.16
N ILE A 219 -4.46 18.89 -13.67
CA ILE A 219 -5.47 19.96 -13.54
C ILE A 219 -6.77 19.58 -14.23
N ASP A 220 -6.69 19.06 -15.45
CA ASP A 220 -7.87 18.65 -16.21
C ASP A 220 -8.64 17.54 -15.48
N LYS A 221 -7.92 16.62 -14.81
CA LYS A 221 -8.55 15.61 -13.94
C LYS A 221 -9.20 16.23 -12.71
N MET A 222 -8.55 17.15 -12.01
CA MET A 222 -9.16 17.82 -10.86
C MET A 222 -10.38 18.66 -11.27
N MET A 223 -10.37 19.29 -12.45
CA MET A 223 -11.52 20.02 -12.98
C MET A 223 -12.70 19.09 -13.32
N ALA A 224 -12.41 17.94 -13.91
CA ALA A 224 -13.44 16.97 -14.29
C ALA A 224 -14.08 16.26 -13.08
N TYR A 225 -13.24 15.82 -12.14
CA TYR A 225 -13.63 14.89 -11.07
C TYR A 225 -13.53 15.46 -9.65
N GLY A 226 -12.89 16.62 -9.46
CA GLY A 226 -12.59 17.19 -8.15
C GLY A 226 -11.19 16.86 -7.65
N ILE A 227 -10.77 17.53 -6.58
CA ILE A 227 -9.50 17.26 -5.91
C ILE A 227 -9.57 15.87 -5.25
N PRO A 228 -8.55 15.00 -5.40
CA PRO A 228 -8.58 13.67 -4.79
C PRO A 228 -8.77 13.73 -3.28
N ASP A 229 -9.37 12.67 -2.73
CA ASP A 229 -9.72 12.59 -1.31
C ASP A 229 -8.65 11.87 -0.48
N TYR A 230 -7.59 11.37 -1.10
CA TYR A 230 -6.55 10.60 -0.41
C TYR A 230 -5.41 11.53 0.01
N THR A 231 -4.97 11.47 1.27
CA THR A 231 -3.97 12.42 1.80
C THR A 231 -2.64 12.34 1.07
N PHE A 232 -2.21 11.13 0.67
CA PHE A 232 -1.02 10.97 -0.14
C PHE A 232 -1.13 11.69 -1.50
N ASP A 233 -2.27 11.57 -2.18
CA ASP A 233 -2.51 12.26 -3.45
C ASP A 233 -2.46 13.78 -3.27
N VAL A 234 -3.23 14.30 -2.32
CA VAL A 234 -3.32 15.75 -2.06
C VAL A 234 -1.96 16.32 -1.62
N ALA A 235 -1.25 15.65 -0.73
CA ALA A 235 0.05 16.11 -0.23
C ALA A 235 1.10 16.16 -1.34
N TRP A 236 1.25 15.10 -2.13
CA TRP A 236 2.28 15.08 -3.17
C TRP A 236 1.93 15.96 -4.37
N MET A 237 0.66 16.08 -4.73
CA MET A 237 0.25 17.09 -5.70
C MET A 237 0.51 18.50 -5.16
N SER A 238 0.20 18.76 -3.89
CA SER A 238 0.50 20.05 -3.24
C SER A 238 1.99 20.37 -3.31
N ALA A 239 2.86 19.42 -2.94
CA ALA A 239 4.31 19.58 -3.00
C ALA A 239 4.79 19.82 -4.44
N GLY A 240 4.29 19.04 -5.41
CA GLY A 240 4.65 19.17 -6.82
C GLY A 240 4.28 20.52 -7.43
N PHE A 241 3.03 20.95 -7.26
CA PHE A 241 2.59 22.27 -7.73
C PHE A 241 3.27 23.42 -6.99
N SER A 242 3.60 23.26 -5.70
CA SER A 242 4.36 24.26 -4.96
C SER A 242 5.79 24.40 -5.45
N ALA A 243 6.45 23.28 -5.79
CA ALA A 243 7.81 23.25 -6.27
C ALA A 243 8.00 23.95 -7.63
N LEU A 244 6.94 24.10 -8.44
CA LEU A 244 6.97 24.90 -9.67
C LEU A 244 7.17 26.40 -9.42
N GLY A 245 7.05 26.85 -8.17
CA GLY A 245 7.38 28.19 -7.73
C GLY A 245 6.20 29.15 -7.70
N ARG A 246 6.41 30.27 -7.00
CA ARG A 246 5.38 31.29 -6.73
C ARG A 246 4.81 31.95 -7.98
N ASP A 247 5.64 32.12 -9.01
CA ASP A 247 5.26 32.81 -10.25
C ASP A 247 4.74 31.85 -11.33
N SER A 248 4.57 30.57 -10.99
CA SER A 248 4.01 29.57 -11.89
C SER A 248 2.56 29.89 -12.29
N SER A 249 2.20 29.63 -13.55
CA SER A 249 0.82 29.67 -14.05
C SER A 249 -0.12 28.73 -13.28
N TYR A 250 0.44 27.75 -12.57
CA TYR A 250 -0.31 26.75 -11.81
C TYR A 250 -0.50 27.12 -10.33
N ARG A 251 -0.10 28.33 -9.88
CA ARG A 251 -0.19 28.78 -8.49
C ARG A 251 -1.59 28.60 -7.87
N LEU A 252 -2.64 28.84 -8.65
CA LEU A 252 -4.03 28.67 -8.20
C LEU A 252 -4.32 27.25 -7.70
N TRP A 253 -3.73 26.24 -8.34
CA TRP A 253 -3.92 24.84 -7.99
C TRP A 253 -3.11 24.45 -6.76
N SER A 254 -1.90 24.99 -6.60
CA SER A 254 -1.16 24.87 -5.35
C SER A 254 -1.97 25.42 -4.16
N ASP A 255 -2.55 26.62 -4.30
CA ASP A 255 -3.41 27.24 -3.27
C ASP A 255 -4.62 26.37 -2.91
N LYS A 256 -5.32 25.84 -3.92
CA LYS A 256 -6.45 24.92 -3.73
C LYS A 256 -6.04 23.63 -3.02
N LEU A 257 -4.95 23.00 -3.45
CA LEU A 257 -4.46 21.73 -2.92
C LEU A 257 -3.95 21.88 -1.47
N ILE A 258 -3.20 22.93 -1.17
CA ILE A 258 -2.73 23.22 0.19
C ILE A 258 -3.89 23.58 1.11
N SER A 259 -4.86 24.38 0.63
CA SER A 259 -6.09 24.65 1.39
C SER A 259 -6.86 23.37 1.69
N ARG A 260 -6.97 22.48 0.70
CA ARG A 260 -7.59 21.16 0.87
C ARG A 260 -6.85 20.31 1.90
N LEU A 261 -5.53 20.32 1.85
CA LEU A 261 -4.69 19.58 2.79
C LEU A 261 -4.90 20.06 4.23
N ILE A 262 -4.90 21.37 4.46
CA ILE A 262 -5.14 21.96 5.79
C ILE A 262 -6.58 21.69 6.27
N ASP A 263 -7.57 21.81 5.38
CA ASP A 263 -8.96 21.48 5.68
C ASP A 263 -9.14 19.98 6.02
N GLY A 264 -8.33 19.10 5.43
CA GLY A 264 -8.34 17.66 5.69
C GLY A 264 -7.74 17.24 7.02
N GLN A 265 -7.17 18.16 7.82
CA GLN A 265 -6.72 17.84 9.17
C GLN A 265 -7.92 17.50 10.07
N ILE A 266 -7.77 16.46 10.89
CA ILE A 266 -8.85 16.02 11.77
C ILE A 266 -9.03 17.02 12.90
N ARG A 267 -10.25 17.55 13.04
CA ARG A 267 -10.64 18.55 14.05
C ARG A 267 -11.60 18.01 15.09
N ASP A 268 -12.30 16.94 14.75
CA ASP A 268 -13.25 16.29 15.63
C ASP A 268 -12.56 15.91 16.95
N LYS A 269 -13.18 16.32 18.06
CA LYS A 269 -12.64 16.09 19.40
C LYS A 269 -12.35 14.60 19.60
N GLY A 270 -11.13 14.29 20.00
CA GLY A 270 -10.71 12.91 20.23
C GLY A 270 -9.21 12.78 20.07
N ASP A 271 -8.74 11.54 20.07
CA ASP A 271 -7.32 11.26 19.95
C ASP A 271 -6.78 11.55 18.55
N ALA A 272 -7.58 11.49 17.50
CA ALA A 272 -7.10 11.79 16.15
C ALA A 272 -6.92 13.30 15.88
N ALA A 273 -7.43 14.17 16.76
CA ALA A 273 -7.43 15.62 16.56
C ALA A 273 -6.00 16.18 16.38
N GLY A 274 -5.81 16.98 15.33
CA GLY A 274 -4.50 17.57 14.96
C GLY A 274 -3.67 16.70 14.01
N LEU A 275 -4.08 15.48 13.70
CA LEU A 275 -3.39 14.61 12.74
C LEU A 275 -4.13 14.53 11.40
N TRP A 276 -3.48 13.88 10.44
CA TRP A 276 -4.08 13.46 9.19
C TRP A 276 -4.19 11.93 9.17
N GLY A 277 -5.15 11.42 8.41
CA GLY A 277 -5.26 9.99 8.09
C GLY A 277 -5.27 9.76 6.59
N PRO A 278 -5.62 8.55 6.13
CA PRO A 278 -5.62 8.21 4.71
C PRO A 278 -6.54 9.11 3.88
N VAL A 279 -7.60 9.63 4.50
CA VAL A 279 -8.60 10.46 3.83
C VAL A 279 -8.42 11.94 4.20
N CYS A 280 -8.20 12.78 3.20
CA CYS A 280 -7.97 14.21 3.29
C CYS A 280 -9.27 14.98 3.04
N ILE A 281 -10.24 14.86 3.95
CA ILE A 281 -11.53 15.53 3.82
C ILE A 281 -11.94 16.27 5.09
N HIS A 282 -12.59 17.42 4.92
CA HIS A 282 -13.22 18.10 6.06
C HIS A 282 -14.66 17.61 6.27
N TYR A 283 -14.85 16.66 7.18
CA TYR A 283 -16.14 15.96 7.38
C TYR A 283 -17.32 16.90 7.62
N THR A 284 -17.20 17.87 8.54
CA THR A 284 -18.28 18.83 8.83
C THR A 284 -18.63 19.71 7.63
N TYR A 285 -17.64 20.10 6.83
CA TYR A 285 -17.83 20.96 5.68
C TYR A 285 -18.58 20.22 4.57
N ILE A 286 -18.22 18.96 4.32
CA ILE A 286 -18.90 18.08 3.37
C ILE A 286 -20.33 17.76 3.83
N ALA A 287 -20.54 17.46 5.11
CA ALA A 287 -21.89 17.22 5.65
C ALA A 287 -22.85 18.38 5.36
N LYS A 288 -22.38 19.63 5.56
CA LYS A 288 -23.16 20.83 5.23
C LYS A 288 -23.44 20.98 3.74
N PHE A 289 -22.49 20.63 2.88
CA PHE A 289 -22.74 20.63 1.43
C PHE A 289 -23.82 19.63 1.04
N PHE A 290 -23.79 18.42 1.59
CA PHE A 290 -24.81 17.41 1.31
C PHE A 290 -26.20 17.85 1.75
N ASP A 291 -26.34 18.44 2.93
CA ASP A 291 -27.62 19.01 3.37
C ASP A 291 -28.14 20.06 2.37
N ILE A 292 -27.28 20.97 1.90
CA ILE A 292 -27.69 22.01 0.95
C ILE A 292 -28.02 21.42 -0.42
N GLU A 293 -27.21 20.49 -0.91
CA GLU A 293 -27.45 19.82 -2.19
C GLU A 293 -28.79 19.09 -2.19
N LEU A 294 -29.08 18.31 -1.13
CA LEU A 294 -30.34 17.58 -1.01
C LEU A 294 -31.55 18.51 -0.92
N LEU A 295 -31.46 19.60 -0.16
CA LEU A 295 -32.51 20.61 -0.09
C LEU A 295 -32.78 21.24 -1.47
N LEU A 296 -31.74 21.64 -2.19
CA LEU A 296 -31.90 22.22 -3.52
C LEU A 296 -32.48 21.21 -4.54
N ARG A 297 -32.09 19.95 -4.46
CA ARG A 297 -32.66 18.87 -5.30
C ARG A 297 -34.13 18.63 -5.00
N ASP A 298 -34.51 18.59 -3.73
CA ASP A 298 -35.90 18.42 -3.31
C ASP A 298 -36.76 19.61 -3.73
N GLU A 299 -36.27 20.84 -3.55
CA GLU A 299 -36.96 22.06 -4.02
C GLU A 299 -37.12 22.09 -5.54
N LEU A 300 -36.06 21.73 -6.28
CA LEU A 300 -36.11 21.68 -7.75
C LEU A 300 -37.11 20.62 -8.22
N LYS A 301 -37.10 19.44 -7.61
CA LYS A 301 -38.04 18.36 -7.93
C LYS A 301 -39.48 18.77 -7.65
N LYS A 302 -39.77 19.34 -6.47
CA LYS A 302 -41.10 19.87 -6.13
C LYS A 302 -41.57 20.92 -7.13
N LEU A 303 -40.66 21.79 -7.59
CA LEU A 303 -40.98 22.78 -8.61
C LEU A 303 -41.26 22.12 -9.97
N GLU A 304 -40.47 21.12 -10.38
CA GLU A 304 -40.70 20.36 -11.61
C GLU A 304 -42.04 19.60 -11.60
N ASP A 305 -42.39 19.01 -10.46
CA ASP A 305 -43.70 18.36 -10.25
C ASP A 305 -44.84 19.38 -10.42
N VAL A 306 -44.72 20.58 -9.85
CA VAL A 306 -45.70 21.67 -10.05
C VAL A 306 -45.78 22.12 -11.51
N LEU A 307 -44.65 22.22 -12.21
CA LEU A 307 -44.60 22.67 -13.60
C LEU A 307 -45.15 21.63 -14.59
N SER A 308 -45.14 20.33 -14.24
CA SER A 308 -45.59 19.24 -15.11
C SER A 308 -47.08 19.29 -15.50
N GLY A 309 -47.89 20.03 -14.75
CA GLY A 309 -49.33 20.24 -15.02
C GLY A 309 -49.75 21.72 -15.03
N ALA A 310 -48.81 22.65 -15.12
CA ALA A 310 -49.06 24.08 -15.03
C ALA A 310 -49.52 24.72 -16.35
N ASP A 311 -50.31 25.79 -16.28
CA ASP A 311 -50.68 26.58 -17.45
C ASP A 311 -49.50 27.45 -17.96
N ALA A 312 -49.64 28.01 -19.17
CA ALA A 312 -48.59 28.79 -19.82
C ALA A 312 -48.17 30.04 -19.01
N ALA A 313 -49.10 30.65 -18.26
CA ALA A 313 -48.83 31.81 -17.43
C ALA A 313 -47.98 31.43 -16.20
N THR A 314 -48.32 30.34 -15.54
CA THR A 314 -47.61 29.78 -14.39
C THR A 314 -46.21 29.32 -14.80
N LEU A 315 -46.09 28.61 -15.93
CA LEU A 315 -44.80 28.23 -16.52
C LEU A 315 -43.89 29.45 -16.72
N LYS A 316 -44.39 30.50 -17.37
CA LYS A 316 -43.62 31.74 -17.61
C LYS A 316 -43.22 32.44 -16.32
N SER A 317 -44.08 32.45 -15.30
CA SER A 317 -43.81 33.10 -14.01
C SER A 317 -42.79 32.36 -13.14
N MET A 318 -42.73 31.03 -13.23
CA MET A 318 -41.89 30.17 -12.38
C MET A 318 -40.56 29.76 -13.04
N GLN A 319 -40.40 30.00 -14.34
CA GLN A 319 -39.19 29.68 -15.08
C GLN A 319 -37.92 30.37 -14.55
N PRO A 320 -37.95 31.65 -14.12
CA PRO A 320 -36.80 32.29 -13.47
C PRO A 320 -36.40 31.56 -12.18
N ARG A 321 -37.37 31.19 -11.33
CA ARG A 321 -37.11 30.44 -10.10
C ARG A 321 -36.50 29.07 -10.38
N ARG A 322 -36.96 28.37 -11.42
CA ARG A 322 -36.36 27.10 -11.84
C ARG A 322 -34.90 27.28 -12.26
N ALA A 323 -34.62 28.31 -13.07
CA ALA A 323 -33.26 28.62 -13.51
C ALA A 323 -32.36 28.98 -12.31
N ASP A 324 -32.85 29.77 -11.36
CA ASP A 324 -32.11 30.15 -10.15
C ASP A 324 -31.77 28.93 -9.28
N LEU A 325 -32.72 28.01 -9.07
CA LEU A 325 -32.49 26.77 -8.32
C LEU A 325 -31.51 25.85 -9.03
N ALA A 326 -31.64 25.70 -10.35
CA ALA A 326 -30.71 24.89 -11.15
C ALA A 326 -29.29 25.47 -11.12
N ASN A 327 -29.14 26.79 -11.23
CA ASN A 327 -27.85 27.48 -11.13
C ASN A 327 -27.23 27.32 -9.73
N ALA A 328 -28.03 27.49 -8.68
CA ALA A 328 -27.58 27.28 -7.31
C ALA A 328 -27.13 25.84 -7.06
N LEU A 329 -27.87 24.85 -7.59
CA LEU A 329 -27.48 23.45 -7.51
C LEU A 329 -26.17 23.19 -8.25
N THR A 330 -25.99 23.73 -9.46
CA THR A 330 -24.72 23.62 -10.21
C THR A 330 -23.55 24.26 -9.46
N GLU A 331 -23.76 25.43 -8.82
CA GLU A 331 -22.73 26.11 -8.02
C GLU A 331 -22.32 25.25 -6.82
N VAL A 332 -23.30 24.73 -6.05
CA VAL A 332 -23.06 23.85 -4.90
C VAL A 332 -22.35 22.57 -5.32
N VAL A 333 -22.79 21.95 -6.40
CA VAL A 333 -22.18 20.73 -6.95
C VAL A 333 -20.74 20.97 -7.42
N THR A 334 -20.46 22.16 -7.97
CA THR A 334 -19.10 22.54 -8.38
C THR A 334 -18.22 22.80 -7.15
N ALA A 335 -18.73 23.51 -6.15
CA ALA A 335 -18.06 23.76 -4.88
C ALA A 335 -17.73 22.46 -4.14
N LEU A 336 -18.66 21.51 -4.15
CA LEU A 336 -18.50 20.20 -3.53
C LEU A 336 -17.37 19.39 -4.19
N ARG A 337 -17.11 19.54 -5.50
CA ARG A 337 -15.97 18.88 -6.19
C ARG A 337 -14.61 19.40 -5.71
N ASP A 338 -14.51 20.69 -5.39
CA ASP A 338 -13.30 21.24 -4.76
C ASP A 338 -13.14 20.70 -3.32
N ALA A 339 -14.24 20.34 -2.66
CA ALA A 339 -14.27 19.82 -1.30
C ALA A 339 -14.27 18.30 -1.18
N THR A 340 -14.44 17.52 -2.26
CA THR A 340 -14.27 16.06 -2.34
C THR A 340 -14.50 15.55 -3.77
N SER A 341 -13.63 14.66 -4.26
CA SER A 341 -13.85 14.01 -5.56
C SER A 341 -15.01 13.01 -5.54
N GLN A 342 -15.30 12.42 -4.38
CA GLN A 342 -16.39 11.46 -4.20
C GLN A 342 -17.72 12.08 -3.77
N GLY A 343 -17.81 13.42 -3.64
CA GLY A 343 -18.99 14.11 -3.10
C GLY A 343 -20.31 13.75 -3.79
N LYS A 344 -20.30 13.48 -5.10
CA LYS A 344 -21.52 13.12 -5.85
C LYS A 344 -22.03 11.71 -5.57
N ARG A 345 -21.23 10.87 -4.90
CA ARG A 345 -21.48 9.44 -4.78
C ARG A 345 -22.18 9.07 -3.47
N LEU A 346 -22.32 9.99 -2.52
CA LEU A 346 -23.08 9.81 -1.27
C LEU A 346 -23.00 8.37 -0.71
N MET A 347 -24.03 7.55 -0.95
CA MET A 347 -24.15 6.16 -0.46
C MET A 347 -23.19 5.15 -1.11
N ASP A 348 -22.66 5.48 -2.29
CA ASP A 348 -21.75 4.65 -3.09
C ASP A 348 -20.28 5.08 -2.97
N ILE A 349 -19.93 5.91 -1.99
CA ILE A 349 -18.57 6.46 -1.81
C ILE A 349 -17.48 5.39 -1.61
N THR A 350 -17.85 4.22 -1.06
CA THR A 350 -16.96 3.05 -0.91
C THR A 350 -17.10 2.04 -2.04
N ASN A 351 -18.06 2.23 -2.95
CA ASN A 351 -18.25 1.32 -4.08
C ASN A 351 -17.30 1.70 -5.22
N PRO A 352 -16.77 0.72 -5.99
CA PRO A 352 -16.10 1.05 -7.25
C PRO A 352 -17.12 1.70 -8.21
N TRP A 353 -16.62 2.52 -9.13
CA TRP A 353 -17.45 3.11 -10.18
C TRP A 353 -17.98 2.04 -11.14
N LYS A 354 -19.07 2.36 -11.83
CA LYS A 354 -19.82 1.40 -12.65
C LYS A 354 -19.11 1.15 -14.00
N PRO A 355 -19.43 0.02 -14.67
CA PRO A 355 -18.77 -0.42 -15.91
C PRO A 355 -19.00 0.51 -17.10
N ALA A 356 -20.14 1.22 -17.06
CA ALA A 356 -20.57 2.13 -18.10
C ALA A 356 -19.83 3.48 -18.05
N GLU A 357 -18.93 3.65 -17.10
CA GLU A 357 -18.18 4.88 -16.93
C GLU A 357 -16.87 4.85 -17.73
N ASP A 358 -16.46 6.01 -18.21
CA ASP A 358 -15.20 6.15 -18.96
C ASP A 358 -13.97 6.20 -18.04
N THR A 359 -14.18 6.36 -16.73
CA THR A 359 -13.11 6.46 -15.73
C THR A 359 -13.57 5.86 -14.40
N ILE A 360 -12.73 5.03 -13.79
CA ILE A 360 -12.94 4.42 -12.47
C ILE A 360 -11.87 4.94 -11.52
N PHE A 361 -12.27 5.66 -10.48
CA PHE A 361 -11.43 5.89 -9.30
C PHE A 361 -11.76 4.83 -8.23
N PRO A 362 -10.82 4.43 -7.37
CA PRO A 362 -11.17 3.63 -6.22
C PRO A 362 -12.07 4.46 -5.30
N GLY A 363 -12.98 3.78 -4.61
CA GLY A 363 -13.73 4.40 -3.52
C GLY A 363 -12.81 4.79 -2.37
N LEU A 364 -13.36 5.44 -1.35
CA LEU A 364 -12.60 5.71 -0.13
C LEU A 364 -12.28 4.40 0.61
N PRO A 365 -11.11 4.31 1.27
CA PRO A 365 -10.69 3.10 1.97
C PRO A 365 -11.57 2.76 3.18
N VAL A 366 -12.33 3.76 3.69
CA VAL A 366 -13.25 3.59 4.81
C VAL A 366 -14.58 4.28 4.57
N TYR A 367 -15.61 3.80 5.27
CA TYR A 367 -16.91 4.45 5.32
C TYR A 367 -16.84 5.72 6.19
N ILE A 368 -16.49 6.82 5.55
CA ILE A 368 -16.20 8.11 6.20
C ILE A 368 -17.33 8.67 7.06
N TYR A 369 -18.57 8.22 6.86
CA TYR A 369 -19.74 8.79 7.54
C TYR A 369 -19.83 8.44 9.01
N ASN A 370 -19.19 7.35 9.44
CA ASN A 370 -19.16 6.95 10.84
C ASN A 370 -17.74 6.71 11.38
N ARG A 371 -16.72 6.91 10.55
CA ARG A 371 -15.34 6.61 10.90
C ARG A 371 -14.39 7.69 10.44
N ILE A 372 -13.55 8.13 11.37
CA ILE A 372 -12.38 8.97 11.13
C ILE A 372 -11.15 8.14 11.48
N LEU A 373 -10.11 8.22 10.65
CA LEU A 373 -8.83 7.55 10.87
C LEU A 373 -7.71 8.58 10.90
N ALA A 374 -6.67 8.34 11.70
CA ALA A 374 -5.40 9.06 11.63
C ALA A 374 -4.22 8.07 11.69
N ASP A 375 -3.10 8.46 11.10
CA ASP A 375 -1.81 7.80 11.26
C ASP A 375 -0.63 8.76 11.07
N VAL A 376 0.56 8.28 11.43
CA VAL A 376 1.79 9.05 11.32
C VAL A 376 2.25 9.23 9.87
N ASP A 377 1.94 8.29 8.98
CA ASP A 377 2.40 8.31 7.58
C ASP A 377 1.71 9.41 6.77
N SER A 378 0.38 9.49 6.88
CA SER A 378 -0.43 10.54 6.28
C SER A 378 -0.08 11.90 6.85
N THR A 379 0.19 11.96 8.16
CA THR A 379 0.64 13.18 8.83
C THR A 379 2.01 13.64 8.33
N ALA A 380 2.96 12.72 8.10
CA ALA A 380 4.27 13.04 7.53
C ALA A 380 4.18 13.56 6.10
N ASN A 381 3.35 12.94 5.26
CA ASN A 381 3.08 13.43 3.90
C ASN A 381 2.49 14.86 3.93
N ALA A 382 1.51 15.11 4.79
CA ALA A 382 0.90 16.43 4.93
C ALA A 382 1.92 17.48 5.42
N ALA A 383 2.71 17.13 6.43
CA ALA A 383 3.76 17.97 6.98
C ALA A 383 4.83 18.34 5.94
N PHE A 384 5.26 17.37 5.13
CA PHE A 384 6.20 17.60 4.03
C PHE A 384 5.66 18.64 3.04
N ALA A 385 4.42 18.48 2.59
CA ALA A 385 3.79 19.38 1.62
C ALA A 385 3.60 20.80 2.18
N ILE A 386 3.20 20.92 3.45
CA ILE A 386 3.09 22.21 4.15
C ILE A 386 4.47 22.89 4.24
N ALA A 387 5.50 22.15 4.63
CA ALA A 387 6.86 22.68 4.72
C ALA A 387 7.41 23.12 3.35
N GLU A 388 7.06 22.39 2.29
CA GLU A 388 7.44 22.76 0.94
C GLU A 388 6.73 24.05 0.46
N ALA A 389 5.43 24.19 0.74
CA ALA A 389 4.70 25.41 0.44
C ALA A 389 5.24 26.63 1.21
N GLU A 390 5.62 26.46 2.48
CA GLU A 390 6.30 27.51 3.25
C GLU A 390 7.66 27.85 2.65
N ARG A 391 8.45 26.84 2.26
CA ARG A 391 9.80 27.02 1.68
C ARG A 391 9.77 27.92 0.44
N VAL A 392 8.74 27.81 -0.40
CA VAL A 392 8.56 28.64 -1.59
C VAL A 392 7.71 29.90 -1.34
N GLY A 393 7.27 30.14 -0.11
CA GLY A 393 6.54 31.34 0.30
C GLY A 393 5.11 31.43 -0.23
N ILE A 394 4.43 30.30 -0.39
CA ILE A 394 3.04 30.24 -0.89
C ILE A 394 2.05 29.61 0.10
N LEU A 395 2.51 29.24 1.30
CA LEU A 395 1.62 28.73 2.35
C LEU A 395 0.57 29.80 2.69
N PRO A 396 -0.74 29.51 2.52
CA PRO A 396 -1.79 30.47 2.82
C PRO A 396 -1.92 30.67 4.33
N LYS A 397 -2.41 31.83 4.76
CA LYS A 397 -2.69 32.10 6.19
C LYS A 397 -3.93 31.36 6.68
N GLU A 398 -4.93 31.25 5.80
CA GLU A 398 -6.19 30.57 6.06
C GLU A 398 -6.62 29.76 4.84
N THR A 399 -7.42 28.72 5.05
CA THR A 399 -7.89 27.87 3.96
C THR A 399 -8.87 28.59 3.04
N ARG A 400 -8.74 28.31 1.75
CA ARG A 400 -9.73 28.74 0.77
C ARG A 400 -10.97 27.85 0.82
N ARG A 401 -12.07 28.41 1.30
CA ARG A 401 -13.39 27.76 1.24
C ARG A 401 -14.28 28.41 0.20
N VAL A 402 -15.01 27.57 -0.54
CA VAL A 402 -15.99 28.00 -1.54
C VAL A 402 -17.25 28.43 -0.80
N ASN A 403 -17.82 29.57 -1.18
CA ASN A 403 -19.02 30.13 -0.56
C ASN A 403 -20.16 30.14 -1.58
N PRO A 404 -20.97 29.08 -1.68
CA PRO A 404 -22.10 29.06 -2.58
C PRO A 404 -23.02 30.25 -2.32
N ARG A 405 -23.35 31.01 -3.36
CA ARG A 405 -24.19 32.23 -3.29
C ARG A 405 -23.65 33.27 -2.31
N GLY A 406 -22.33 33.32 -2.11
CA GLY A 406 -21.67 34.22 -1.16
C GLY A 406 -21.91 33.90 0.32
N LYS A 407 -22.60 32.80 0.64
CA LYS A 407 -22.85 32.38 2.03
C LYS A 407 -21.71 31.50 2.53
N LYS A 408 -21.09 31.91 3.64
CA LYS A 408 -20.08 31.10 4.32
C LYS A 408 -20.73 29.88 4.99
N LEU A 409 -20.37 28.68 4.54
CA LEU A 409 -20.85 27.42 5.15
C LEU A 409 -20.10 27.10 6.45
N LEU A 410 -18.79 27.36 6.44
CA LEU A 410 -17.89 27.16 7.56
C LEU A 410 -16.77 28.21 7.47
N ALA A 411 -16.27 28.68 8.61
CA ALA A 411 -15.19 29.68 8.63
C ALA A 411 -13.87 29.07 8.13
N PRO A 412 -13.03 29.76 7.35
CA PRO A 412 -11.71 29.26 6.97
C PRO A 412 -10.88 28.74 8.15
N GLU A 413 -10.07 27.70 7.93
CA GLU A 413 -9.15 27.22 8.96
C GLU A 413 -7.88 28.05 8.97
N SER A 414 -7.38 28.34 10.17
CA SER A 414 -6.07 28.98 10.33
C SER A 414 -4.95 27.97 10.13
N THR A 415 -4.03 28.27 9.22
CA THR A 415 -2.86 27.42 8.96
C THR A 415 -1.97 27.30 10.19
N ASP A 416 -1.75 28.39 10.92
CA ASP A 416 -0.90 28.41 12.12
C ASP A 416 -1.49 27.54 13.24
N LEU A 417 -2.81 27.60 13.45
CA LEU A 417 -3.49 26.71 14.41
C LEU A 417 -3.39 25.25 13.98
N SER A 418 -3.48 24.97 12.67
CA SER A 418 -3.35 23.63 12.12
C SER A 418 -1.97 23.02 12.43
N ILE A 419 -0.92 23.78 12.14
CA ILE A 419 0.47 23.38 12.40
C ILE A 419 0.69 23.19 13.90
N LYS A 420 0.21 24.13 14.72
CA LYS A 420 0.30 24.05 16.18
C LYS A 420 -0.36 22.78 16.72
N SER A 421 -1.60 22.49 16.33
CA SER A 421 -2.32 21.29 16.77
C SER A 421 -1.60 20.00 16.36
N ALA A 422 -1.00 19.98 15.17
CA ALA A 422 -0.22 18.83 14.72
C ALA A 422 1.05 18.61 15.55
N ILE A 423 1.81 19.67 15.81
CA ILE A 423 3.02 19.61 16.65
C ILE A 423 2.67 19.13 18.06
N GLU A 424 1.65 19.72 18.69
CA GLU A 424 1.21 19.34 20.03
C GLU A 424 0.75 17.89 20.09
N ARG A 425 0.02 17.42 19.07
CA ARG A 425 -0.46 16.04 19.03
C ARG A 425 0.67 15.04 18.77
N LEU A 426 1.59 15.33 17.86
CA LEU A 426 2.76 14.49 17.59
C LEU A 426 3.65 14.36 18.83
N ALA A 427 3.93 15.47 19.52
CA ALA A 427 4.70 15.46 20.75
C ALA A 427 4.04 14.64 21.89
N LYS A 428 2.71 14.54 21.88
CA LYS A 428 1.94 13.72 22.84
C LYS A 428 2.02 12.23 22.54
N VAL A 429 2.03 11.83 21.27
CA VAL A 429 2.09 10.40 20.86
C VAL A 429 3.52 9.87 20.78
N GLU A 430 4.52 10.76 20.73
CA GLU A 430 5.93 10.38 20.84
C GLU A 430 6.23 9.80 22.23
N GLN A 431 6.85 8.62 22.23
CA GLN A 431 7.26 7.94 23.45
C GLN A 431 8.45 8.66 24.12
N THR A 432 8.89 8.17 25.28
CA THR A 432 9.98 8.80 26.05
C THR A 432 11.35 8.69 25.37
N ASP A 433 11.53 7.71 24.49
CA ASP A 433 12.76 7.41 23.76
C ASP A 433 12.73 7.92 22.30
N GLY A 434 11.82 8.85 21.98
CA GLY A 434 11.63 9.38 20.64
C GLY A 434 10.93 8.43 19.67
N ALA A 435 10.40 7.29 20.15
CA ALA A 435 9.67 6.36 19.31
C ALA A 435 8.33 6.90 18.84
N PHE A 436 7.95 6.48 17.64
CA PHE A 436 6.58 6.53 17.15
C PHE A 436 6.09 5.12 16.85
N THR A 437 4.86 4.83 17.25
CA THR A 437 4.07 3.76 16.63
C THR A 437 3.43 4.30 15.35
N ALA A 438 2.77 3.43 14.59
CA ALA A 438 1.94 3.85 13.46
C ALA A 438 0.92 4.94 13.81
N THR A 439 0.58 5.07 15.09
CA THR A 439 -0.40 6.01 15.61
C THR A 439 -1.74 5.77 14.91
N THR A 440 -2.12 4.50 14.72
CA THR A 440 -3.37 4.14 14.04
C THR A 440 -4.56 4.43 14.94
N LEU A 441 -5.06 5.66 14.85
CA LEU A 441 -6.16 6.14 15.66
C LEU A 441 -7.45 6.03 14.84
N GLN A 442 -8.53 5.68 15.53
CA GLN A 442 -9.86 5.69 14.98
C GLN A 442 -10.83 6.33 15.96
N GLN A 443 -11.81 7.06 15.42
CA GLN A 443 -12.91 7.60 16.21
C GLN A 443 -14.19 7.63 15.39
N VAL A 444 -15.32 7.75 16.10
CA VAL A 444 -16.64 7.88 15.47
C VAL A 444 -16.72 9.24 14.78
N ASN A 445 -17.17 9.25 13.54
CA ASN A 445 -17.49 10.50 12.85
C ASN A 445 -18.90 10.96 13.23
N THR A 446 -19.01 12.08 13.92
CA THR A 446 -20.30 12.67 14.32
C THR A 446 -20.73 13.83 13.42
N ALA A 447 -19.94 14.17 12.40
CA ALA A 447 -20.23 15.30 11.50
C ALA A 447 -21.55 15.15 10.74
N PHE A 448 -22.01 13.91 10.53
CA PHE A 448 -23.21 13.58 9.79
C PHE A 448 -24.43 13.29 10.68
N ASP A 449 -24.27 13.20 12.00
CA ASP A 449 -25.34 12.83 12.95
C ASP A 449 -26.51 13.81 12.97
N THR A 450 -26.22 15.07 12.66
CA THR A 450 -27.21 16.16 12.70
C THR A 450 -27.77 16.50 11.32
N SER A 451 -27.38 15.76 10.28
CA SER A 451 -27.90 15.98 8.93
C SER A 451 -29.40 15.69 8.93
N ARG A 452 -30.19 16.72 8.60
CA ARG A 452 -31.67 16.64 8.66
C ARG A 452 -32.26 15.90 7.47
N THR A 453 -31.51 15.81 6.38
CA THR A 453 -32.01 15.34 5.08
C THR A 453 -31.36 14.03 4.65
N LEU A 454 -30.18 13.70 5.18
CA LEU A 454 -29.40 12.55 4.77
C LEU A 454 -29.60 11.38 5.73
N THR A 455 -30.43 10.41 5.33
CA THR A 455 -30.54 9.13 6.04
C THR A 455 -29.42 8.20 5.57
N LEU A 456 -28.35 8.10 6.35
CA LEU A 456 -27.23 7.20 6.07
C LEU A 456 -27.33 5.90 6.85
N MET A 457 -26.81 4.82 6.26
CA MET A 457 -26.72 3.54 6.95
C MET A 457 -25.73 3.66 8.12
N ASN A 458 -26.13 3.20 9.30
CA ASN A 458 -25.30 3.21 10.52
C ASN A 458 -24.81 4.60 10.96
N VAL A 459 -25.62 5.65 10.75
CA VAL A 459 -25.39 7.01 11.27
C VAL A 459 -26.68 7.49 11.96
N PRO A 460 -26.64 7.96 13.23
CA PRO A 460 -25.47 7.96 14.11
C PRO A 460 -25.01 6.54 14.44
N PHE A 461 -23.69 6.35 14.51
CA PHE A 461 -23.11 5.04 14.84
C PHE A 461 -23.17 4.78 16.34
N GLN A 462 -23.86 3.71 16.72
CA GLN A 462 -24.10 3.34 18.13
C GLN A 462 -23.16 2.22 18.62
N GLY A 463 -22.26 1.73 17.77
CA GLY A 463 -21.34 0.63 18.07
C GLY A 463 -19.95 1.09 18.51
N ALA A 464 -19.03 0.13 18.61
CA ALA A 464 -17.60 0.38 18.70
C ALA A 464 -16.91 -0.11 17.43
N HIS A 465 -15.91 0.64 16.95
CA HIS A 465 -15.06 0.16 15.87
C HIS A 465 -14.07 -0.90 16.39
N PRO A 466 -13.68 -1.89 15.58
CA PRO A 466 -12.72 -2.92 16.00
C PRO A 466 -11.37 -2.28 16.30
N ALA A 467 -10.66 -2.75 17.34
CA ALA A 467 -9.33 -2.23 17.68
C ALA A 467 -8.37 -2.36 16.48
N LEU A 468 -7.57 -1.31 16.24
CA LEU A 468 -6.59 -1.28 15.16
C LEU A 468 -5.23 -1.72 15.67
N VAL A 469 -4.47 -2.37 14.79
CA VAL A 469 -3.08 -2.72 15.05
C VAL A 469 -2.24 -1.44 14.97
N ASP A 470 -1.70 -1.03 16.12
CA ASP A 470 -0.77 0.08 16.21
C ASP A 470 0.65 -0.43 16.47
N GLN A 471 1.47 -0.52 15.42
CA GLN A 471 2.80 -1.14 15.49
C GLN A 471 3.90 -0.10 15.28
N GLN A 472 4.94 -0.18 16.12
CA GLN A 472 6.19 0.52 15.87
C GLN A 472 7.01 -0.17 14.77
N SER A 473 7.61 0.62 13.89
CA SER A 473 8.39 0.17 12.76
C SER A 473 9.47 1.18 12.35
N LEU A 474 10.40 0.79 11.49
CA LEU A 474 11.39 1.72 10.94
C LEU A 474 10.70 2.94 10.27
N GLU A 475 9.65 2.68 9.50
CA GLU A 475 8.85 3.69 8.80
C GLU A 475 8.16 4.65 9.72
N THR A 476 7.45 4.14 10.73
CA THR A 476 6.68 4.99 11.64
C THR A 476 7.59 5.89 12.47
N ASN A 477 8.77 5.41 12.88
CA ASN A 477 9.77 6.24 13.55
C ASN A 477 10.33 7.35 12.65
N VAL A 478 10.65 7.04 11.39
CA VAL A 478 11.16 8.04 10.44
C VAL A 478 10.07 9.04 10.07
N ASN A 479 8.85 8.59 9.82
CA ASN A 479 7.71 9.43 9.46
C ASN A 479 7.30 10.36 10.61
N GLY A 480 7.23 9.85 11.84
CA GLY A 480 6.90 10.67 13.02
C GLY A 480 7.94 11.75 13.30
N SER A 481 9.22 11.38 13.24
CA SER A 481 10.32 12.35 13.35
C SER A 481 10.28 13.38 12.21
N ALA A 482 10.07 12.93 10.97
CA ALA A 482 10.00 13.81 9.82
C ALA A 482 8.84 14.80 9.91
N ALA A 483 7.68 14.35 10.34
CA ALA A 483 6.52 15.22 10.55
C ALA A 483 6.81 16.34 11.56
N LEU A 484 7.41 16.01 12.70
CA LEU A 484 7.84 17.00 13.70
C LEU A 484 8.86 18.01 13.13
N LEU A 485 9.85 17.52 12.37
CA LEU A 485 10.88 18.36 11.78
C LEU A 485 10.31 19.30 10.70
N PHE A 486 9.50 18.79 9.77
CA PHE A 486 8.87 19.58 8.70
C PHE A 486 7.96 20.67 9.26
N LEU A 487 7.10 20.33 10.23
CA LEU A 487 6.23 21.31 10.89
C LEU A 487 7.07 22.31 11.70
N GLY A 488 8.14 21.85 12.36
CA GLY A 488 9.04 22.71 13.10
C GLY A 488 9.77 23.72 12.24
N TRP A 489 10.19 23.35 11.02
CA TRP A 489 10.78 24.31 10.07
C TRP A 489 9.79 25.36 9.58
N THR A 490 8.52 24.97 9.52
CA THR A 490 7.44 25.86 9.10
C THR A 490 7.16 26.89 10.18
N ARG A 491 7.18 26.49 11.45
CA ARG A 491 6.97 27.37 12.62
C ARG A 491 8.00 27.09 13.72
N PRO A 492 9.22 27.65 13.62
CA PRO A 492 10.31 27.41 14.58
C PRO A 492 9.99 27.89 16.01
N ASP A 493 9.14 28.90 16.13
CA ASP A 493 8.65 29.43 17.41
C ASP A 493 7.82 28.40 18.18
N LEU A 494 7.00 27.61 17.48
CA LEU A 494 6.19 26.54 18.05
C LEU A 494 7.02 25.29 18.39
N THR A 495 8.15 25.09 17.72
CA THR A 495 9.01 23.92 17.98
C THR A 495 9.82 24.07 19.27
N LYS A 496 10.07 25.31 19.72
CA LYS A 496 10.77 25.59 20.99
C LYS A 496 10.05 24.99 22.20
N THR A 497 8.72 24.87 22.13
CA THR A 497 7.92 24.29 23.22
C THR A 497 7.95 22.76 23.24
N VAL A 498 8.46 22.13 22.18
CA VAL A 498 8.56 20.66 22.05
C VAL A 498 9.97 20.18 21.71
N THR A 499 11.01 21.01 21.89
CA THR A 499 12.39 20.66 21.52
C THR A 499 12.89 19.40 22.24
N ALA A 500 12.49 19.20 23.50
CA ALA A 500 12.82 18.00 24.28
C ALA A 500 12.30 16.68 23.67
N LYS A 501 11.38 16.76 22.70
CA LYS A 501 10.76 15.65 21.96
C LYS A 501 11.39 15.48 20.57
N VAL A 502 11.68 16.60 19.90
CA VAL A 502 12.28 16.61 18.56
C VAL A 502 13.65 15.92 18.51
N ASP A 503 14.52 16.16 19.50
CA ASP A 503 15.89 15.61 19.48
C ASP A 503 15.93 14.07 19.60
N PRO A 504 15.24 13.44 20.58
CA PRO A 504 15.12 11.98 20.63
C PRO A 504 14.57 11.35 19.33
N ALA A 505 13.51 11.95 18.78
CA ALA A 505 12.91 11.48 17.52
C ALA A 505 13.91 11.53 16.36
N ARG A 506 14.67 12.63 16.24
CA ARG A 506 15.73 12.79 15.24
C ARG A 506 16.82 11.73 15.40
N VAL A 507 17.35 11.53 16.61
CA VAL A 507 18.39 10.52 16.89
C VAL A 507 17.91 9.13 16.48
N ARG A 508 16.64 8.82 16.75
CA ARG A 508 16.05 7.55 16.37
C ARG A 508 15.94 7.38 14.86
N ALA A 509 15.48 8.41 14.15
CA ALA A 509 15.41 8.40 12.69
C ALA A 509 16.80 8.28 12.04
N GLU A 510 17.82 8.93 12.59
CA GLU A 510 19.22 8.78 12.15
C GLU A 510 19.73 7.34 12.33
N ALA A 511 19.38 6.69 13.43
CA ALA A 511 19.75 5.31 13.66
C ALA A 511 18.98 4.32 12.75
N VAL A 512 17.71 4.61 12.40
CA VAL A 512 16.99 3.88 11.33
C VAL A 512 17.69 4.03 9.98
N ALA A 513 18.09 5.26 9.62
CA ALA A 513 18.80 5.54 8.38
C ALA A 513 20.16 4.81 8.31
N LYS A 514 20.90 4.75 9.43
CA LYS A 514 22.14 3.97 9.55
C LYS A 514 21.90 2.47 9.38
N ARG A 515 20.83 1.92 9.96
CA ARG A 515 20.43 0.51 9.75
C ARG A 515 20.13 0.25 8.28
N TRP A 516 19.34 1.12 7.64
CA TRP A 516 19.01 1.02 6.22
C TRP A 516 20.26 1.03 5.34
N TYR A 517 21.23 1.91 5.67
CA TYR A 517 22.51 2.00 4.98
C TYR A 517 23.39 0.75 5.16
N GLY A 518 23.45 0.20 6.37
CA GLY A 518 24.30 -0.95 6.72
C GLY A 518 23.78 -2.31 6.23
N ALA A 519 22.49 -2.41 5.90
CA ALA A 519 21.83 -3.69 5.56
C ALA A 519 22.27 -4.35 4.24
N GLY A 520 23.13 -3.71 3.43
CA GLY A 520 23.80 -4.37 2.29
C GLY A 520 22.84 -5.07 1.31
N ASN A 521 23.23 -6.20 0.74
CA ASN A 521 22.39 -6.97 -0.20
C ASN A 521 21.30 -7.81 0.47
N ASP A 522 21.46 -8.12 1.76
CA ASP A 522 20.54 -8.94 2.55
C ASP A 522 19.19 -8.23 2.76
N PHE A 523 19.22 -6.91 2.62
CA PHE A 523 18.09 -6.01 2.48
C PHE A 523 16.99 -6.49 1.50
N VAL A 524 17.33 -7.22 0.43
CA VAL A 524 16.33 -7.67 -0.56
C VAL A 524 15.76 -9.06 -0.23
N ARG A 525 16.44 -9.85 0.62
CA ARG A 525 16.11 -11.27 0.82
C ARG A 525 15.27 -11.56 2.08
N ASP A 526 15.45 -10.80 3.16
CA ASP A 526 14.91 -11.18 4.48
C ASP A 526 14.04 -10.11 5.17
N TRP A 527 13.49 -9.13 4.43
CA TRP A 527 12.61 -8.13 5.04
C TRP A 527 11.27 -8.74 5.46
N PRO A 528 10.95 -8.87 6.76
CA PRO A 528 9.73 -9.54 7.19
C PRO A 528 8.47 -8.79 6.74
N ARG A 529 7.42 -9.54 6.37
CA ARG A 529 6.07 -9.01 6.15
C ARG A 529 5.30 -9.06 7.47
N ASP A 530 5.29 -7.98 8.23
CA ASP A 530 4.77 -8.05 9.60
C ASP A 530 3.25 -7.98 9.71
N PHE A 531 2.58 -7.26 8.80
CA PHE A 531 1.11 -7.17 8.79
C PHE A 531 0.41 -8.42 8.25
N THR A 532 1.06 -9.22 7.39
CA THR A 532 0.45 -10.40 6.75
C THR A 532 1.05 -11.74 7.20
N GLY A 533 2.18 -11.74 7.92
CA GLY A 533 2.97 -12.93 8.20
C GLY A 533 2.57 -13.70 9.47
N LYS A 534 1.81 -13.10 10.39
CA LYS A 534 1.36 -13.77 11.63
C LYS A 534 -0.04 -14.32 11.42
N SER A 535 -0.15 -15.61 11.15
CA SER A 535 -1.43 -16.31 11.12
C SER A 535 -1.96 -16.48 12.54
N THR A 536 -3.02 -15.77 12.92
CA THR A 536 -3.77 -16.09 14.13
C THR A 536 -4.55 -17.39 13.89
N PRO A 537 -4.37 -18.44 14.72
CA PRO A 537 -5.17 -19.66 14.62
C PRO A 537 -6.68 -19.35 14.67
N ALA A 538 -7.47 -20.09 13.89
CA ALA A 538 -8.91 -19.89 13.79
C ALA A 538 -9.63 -20.03 15.14
N ASP A 539 -9.15 -20.91 16.03
CA ASP A 539 -9.70 -21.12 17.36
C ASP A 539 -9.43 -19.93 18.30
N GLU A 540 -8.31 -19.24 18.13
CA GLU A 540 -7.98 -18.03 18.88
C GLU A 540 -8.85 -16.84 18.42
N LEU A 541 -9.08 -16.68 17.11
CA LEU A 541 -10.02 -15.70 16.57
C LEU A 541 -11.45 -15.92 17.08
N LEU A 542 -11.89 -17.18 17.17
CA LEU A 542 -13.19 -17.53 17.73
C LEU A 542 -13.30 -17.19 19.22
N LYS A 543 -12.27 -17.53 20.02
CA LYS A 543 -12.20 -17.20 21.45
C LYS A 543 -12.26 -15.69 21.68
N ASN A 544 -11.62 -14.92 20.82
CA ASN A 544 -11.49 -13.47 20.94
C ASN A 544 -12.56 -12.68 20.18
N LYS A 545 -13.64 -13.32 19.72
CA LYS A 545 -14.75 -12.68 19.03
C LYS A 545 -14.32 -11.84 17.81
N GLY A 546 -13.36 -12.33 17.03
CA GLY A 546 -12.84 -11.62 15.85
C GLY A 546 -11.90 -10.47 16.14
N ILE A 547 -11.63 -10.19 17.41
CA ILE A 547 -10.59 -9.25 17.81
C ILE A 547 -9.24 -9.91 17.54
N LEU A 548 -8.44 -9.29 16.67
CA LEU A 548 -7.04 -9.64 16.51
C LEU A 548 -6.32 -9.32 17.81
N GLN A 549 -5.97 -10.35 18.56
CA GLN A 549 -4.98 -10.20 19.63
C GLN A 549 -3.62 -10.15 18.97
N TRP A 550 -3.19 -8.94 18.63
CA TRP A 550 -1.77 -8.72 18.48
C TRP A 550 -1.17 -8.78 19.88
N PRO A 551 -0.05 -9.51 20.08
CA PRO A 551 0.66 -9.40 21.34
C PRO A 551 0.84 -7.90 21.60
N ALA A 552 0.46 -7.44 22.80
CA ALA A 552 0.85 -6.12 23.25
C ALA A 552 2.37 -6.15 23.20
N VAL A 553 2.95 -5.67 22.09
CA VAL A 553 4.37 -5.85 21.91
C VAL A 553 4.98 -4.86 22.88
N GLN A 554 5.44 -5.38 23.99
CA GLN A 554 6.41 -4.71 24.83
C GLN A 554 7.69 -4.61 24.00
N PHE A 555 7.72 -3.66 23.06
CA PHE A 555 8.96 -3.26 22.44
C PHE A 555 9.71 -2.51 23.53
N THR A 556 10.61 -3.22 24.21
CA THR A 556 11.62 -2.58 25.05
C THR A 556 12.39 -1.59 24.17
N ALA A 557 12.69 -0.41 24.69
CA ALA A 557 13.27 0.77 24.01
C ALA A 557 14.58 0.56 23.19
N THR A 558 15.08 -0.66 23.00
CA THR A 558 16.45 -0.91 22.57
C THR A 558 16.59 -2.15 21.69
N ALA A 559 16.26 -2.01 20.40
CA ALA A 559 17.10 -2.44 19.28
C ALA A 559 16.41 -2.03 17.97
N ILE A 560 16.86 -0.92 17.37
CA ILE A 560 16.42 -0.52 16.01
C ILE A 560 16.59 -1.68 15.02
N ASP A 561 17.57 -2.57 15.25
CA ASP A 561 17.84 -3.77 14.45
C ASP A 561 16.72 -4.82 14.48
N GLN A 562 15.88 -4.81 15.50
CA GLN A 562 14.76 -5.75 15.65
C GLN A 562 13.43 -5.19 15.13
N LEU A 563 13.39 -3.91 14.77
CA LEU A 563 12.15 -3.30 14.32
C LEU A 563 11.71 -3.84 12.94
N PRO A 564 10.41 -4.01 12.72
CA PRO A 564 9.84 -4.30 11.40
C PRO A 564 10.05 -3.11 10.46
N CYS A 565 9.92 -3.30 9.13
CA CYS A 565 9.98 -2.14 8.21
C CYS A 565 8.88 -1.14 8.49
N GLY A 566 7.66 -1.64 8.64
CA GLY A 566 6.44 -0.84 8.56
C GLY A 566 5.47 -1.43 7.57
N GLY A 567 4.75 -0.55 6.89
CA GLY A 567 3.66 -0.89 6.00
C GLY A 567 4.07 -1.79 4.85
N SER A 568 3.05 -2.12 4.07
CA SER A 568 3.11 -3.01 2.93
C SER A 568 4.08 -2.48 1.84
N TRP A 569 5.39 -2.84 1.90
CA TRP A 569 6.23 -3.18 0.72
C TRP A 569 7.16 -2.17 0.02
N SER A 570 7.89 -1.30 0.70
CA SER A 570 9.12 -0.80 0.06
C SER A 570 10.13 -0.23 1.05
N PRO A 571 11.39 -0.68 1.05
CA PRO A 571 12.45 0.02 1.78
C PRO A 571 12.64 1.48 1.36
N TYR A 572 12.09 1.86 0.21
CA TYR A 572 12.17 3.20 -0.31
C TYR A 572 11.09 4.12 0.28
N SER A 573 10.07 3.60 1.00
CA SER A 573 9.03 4.44 1.60
C SER A 573 9.57 5.39 2.67
N LEU A 574 10.73 5.08 3.25
CA LEU A 574 11.45 5.94 4.19
C LEU A 574 12.06 7.17 3.51
N MET A 575 12.41 7.09 2.22
CA MET A 575 13.26 8.08 1.55
C MET A 575 12.67 9.50 1.57
N PRO A 576 11.37 9.70 1.29
CA PRO A 576 10.77 11.04 1.38
C PRO A 576 10.88 11.66 2.77
N SER A 577 10.72 10.85 3.81
CA SER A 577 10.81 11.31 5.20
C SER A 577 12.25 11.51 5.67
N LEU A 578 13.22 10.75 5.12
CA LEU A 578 14.65 10.99 5.37
C LEU A 578 15.16 12.33 4.83
N VAL A 579 14.41 12.99 3.92
CA VAL A 579 14.66 14.39 3.55
C VAL A 579 14.66 15.30 4.78
N ALA A 580 13.86 14.97 5.81
CA ALA A 580 13.85 15.68 7.08
C ALA A 580 15.24 15.74 7.74
N LEU A 581 16.00 14.65 7.63
CA LEU A 581 17.35 14.57 8.18
C LEU A 581 18.39 15.22 7.27
N ALA A 582 18.13 15.29 5.97
CA ALA A 582 19.05 15.86 4.98
C ALA A 582 19.01 17.40 4.91
N ARG A 583 17.91 18.05 5.33
CA ARG A 583 17.75 19.51 5.27
C ARG A 583 18.00 20.21 6.61
N ASP A 584 19.03 19.81 7.37
CA ASP A 584 19.40 20.55 8.57
C ASP A 584 19.73 22.00 8.18
N ARG A 585 18.87 22.97 8.53
CA ARG A 585 19.03 24.38 8.12
C ARG A 585 20.31 25.03 8.66
N THR A 586 21.00 24.39 9.61
CA THR A 586 22.34 24.83 10.05
C THR A 586 23.44 24.43 9.06
N ALA A 587 23.25 23.35 8.30
CA ALA A 587 24.12 22.91 7.22
C ALA A 587 23.63 23.50 5.89
N GLN A 588 24.41 24.41 5.29
CA GLN A 588 24.05 24.99 3.98
C GLN A 588 24.14 24.00 2.82
N ASP A 589 24.75 22.83 3.01
CA ASP A 589 25.05 21.85 1.96
C ASP A 589 24.85 20.42 2.51
N PRO A 590 23.84 19.66 2.02
CA PRO A 590 23.61 18.28 2.43
C PRO A 590 24.83 17.36 2.24
N LEU A 591 25.73 17.64 1.28
CA LEU A 591 26.94 16.83 1.08
C LEU A 591 27.95 16.96 2.21
N ARG A 592 27.82 17.96 3.08
CA ARG A 592 28.61 18.07 4.30
C ARG A 592 28.13 17.13 5.40
N MET A 593 26.92 16.59 5.27
CA MET A 593 26.33 15.68 6.24
C MET A 593 26.75 14.24 5.93
N ASP A 594 27.43 13.61 6.89
CA ASP A 594 27.93 12.24 6.75
C ASP A 594 26.83 11.24 6.40
N LEU A 595 25.69 11.32 7.10
CA LEU A 595 24.55 10.44 6.86
C LEU A 595 23.96 10.63 5.46
N TYR A 596 23.86 11.87 4.97
CA TYR A 596 23.38 12.12 3.61
C TYR A 596 24.33 11.54 2.56
N ARG A 597 25.65 11.72 2.72
CA ARG A 597 26.64 11.11 1.80
C ARG A 597 26.50 9.59 1.72
N GLN A 598 26.29 8.94 2.87
CA GLN A 598 26.07 7.50 2.95
C GLN A 598 24.78 7.07 2.24
N LEU A 599 23.66 7.72 2.54
CA LEU A 599 22.37 7.42 1.90
C LEU A 599 22.41 7.65 0.39
N ALA A 600 22.98 8.77 -0.06
CA ALA A 600 23.13 9.10 -1.46
C ALA A 600 24.02 8.06 -2.18
N TYR A 601 25.20 7.75 -1.62
CA TYR A 601 26.08 6.71 -2.16
C TYR A 601 25.34 5.36 -2.33
N ARG A 602 24.55 4.99 -1.33
CA ARG A 602 23.77 3.74 -1.38
C ARG A 602 22.71 3.76 -2.47
N LEU A 603 21.96 4.85 -2.62
CA LEU A 603 20.99 4.98 -3.70
C LEU A 603 21.67 4.93 -5.08
N LEU A 604 22.83 5.55 -5.24
CA LEU A 604 23.60 5.47 -6.48
C LEU A 604 24.00 4.03 -6.82
N ALA A 605 24.37 3.23 -5.82
CA ALA A 605 24.69 1.81 -6.00
C ALA A 605 23.49 0.93 -6.36
N LEU A 606 22.28 1.34 -5.97
CA LEU A 606 21.04 0.60 -6.24
C LEU A 606 20.38 0.98 -7.57
N GLN A 607 20.83 2.05 -8.23
CA GLN A 607 20.25 2.48 -9.50
C GLN A 607 20.59 1.51 -10.64
N GLY A 608 19.58 1.11 -11.40
CA GLY A 608 19.74 0.34 -12.63
C GLY A 608 20.34 1.17 -13.77
N ASN A 609 20.90 0.49 -14.77
CA ASN A 609 21.46 1.14 -15.96
C ASN A 609 20.42 1.86 -16.82
N ASP A 610 19.14 1.60 -16.59
CA ASP A 610 18.01 2.30 -17.20
C ASP A 610 17.59 3.52 -16.38
N GLY A 611 18.36 3.94 -15.36
CA GLY A 611 18.07 5.08 -14.50
C GLY A 611 17.03 4.82 -13.41
N GLN A 612 16.50 3.60 -13.30
CA GLN A 612 15.42 3.28 -12.37
C GLN A 612 15.92 2.57 -11.11
N TRP A 613 15.21 2.74 -10.01
CA TRP A 613 15.37 1.94 -8.80
C TRP A 613 14.30 0.87 -8.80
N ARG A 614 14.68 -0.37 -8.49
CA ARG A 614 13.76 -1.51 -8.50
C ARG A 614 13.72 -2.17 -7.14
N PHE A 615 12.52 -2.62 -6.77
CA PHE A 615 12.33 -3.51 -5.63
C PHE A 615 11.80 -4.85 -6.13
N ARG A 616 12.37 -5.96 -5.65
CA ARG A 616 11.99 -7.32 -6.07
C ARG A 616 10.71 -7.83 -5.37
N GLY A 617 10.14 -7.05 -4.44
CA GLY A 617 8.90 -7.43 -3.78
C GLY A 617 7.69 -7.19 -4.67
N GLU A 618 6.86 -8.22 -4.83
CA GLU A 618 5.52 -8.08 -5.38
C GLU A 618 4.59 -7.55 -4.28
N GLY A 619 4.08 -6.32 -4.42
CA GLY A 619 3.12 -5.77 -3.46
C GLY A 619 2.60 -4.39 -3.86
N ALA A 620 1.34 -4.11 -3.55
CA ALA A 620 0.80 -2.76 -3.58
C ALA A 620 1.38 -1.98 -2.39
N ALA A 621 1.98 -0.81 -2.64
CA ALA A 621 2.41 0.09 -1.59
C ALA A 621 1.18 0.72 -0.93
N SER A 622 0.86 0.30 0.30
CA SER A 622 -0.04 1.11 1.12
C SER A 622 0.77 2.28 1.67
N VAL A 623 0.22 3.48 1.57
CA VAL A 623 0.87 4.73 2.02
C VAL A 623 0.29 5.23 3.35
N SER A 624 -0.53 4.40 4.01
CA SER A 624 -1.21 4.69 5.27
C SER A 624 -1.27 3.44 6.15
N SER A 625 -0.60 3.49 7.30
CA SER A 625 -0.69 2.42 8.31
C SER A 625 -2.11 2.26 8.86
N ALA A 626 -2.93 3.32 8.95
CA ALA A 626 -4.32 3.18 9.43
C ALA A 626 -5.20 2.46 8.42
N GLU A 627 -4.99 2.67 7.12
CA GLU A 627 -5.68 1.90 6.09
C GLU A 627 -5.32 0.42 6.16
N ASP A 628 -4.03 0.08 6.29
CA ASP A 628 -3.57 -1.30 6.45
C ASP A 628 -4.16 -1.95 7.70
N ALA A 629 -4.16 -1.23 8.84
CA ALA A 629 -4.73 -1.72 10.08
C ALA A 629 -6.24 -1.95 9.99
N VAL A 630 -6.99 -1.07 9.32
CA VAL A 630 -8.43 -1.25 9.10
C VAL A 630 -8.71 -2.41 8.14
N SER A 631 -7.94 -2.53 7.05
CA SER A 631 -8.05 -3.64 6.11
C SER A 631 -7.84 -4.98 6.81
N LEU A 632 -6.84 -5.04 7.69
CA LEU A 632 -6.55 -6.20 8.52
C LEU A 632 -7.67 -6.49 9.53
N ALA A 633 -8.16 -5.49 10.25
CA ALA A 633 -9.25 -5.64 11.22
C ALA A 633 -10.55 -6.10 10.55
N ASN A 634 -10.90 -5.53 9.39
CA ASN A 634 -12.07 -5.95 8.62
C ASN A 634 -11.91 -7.39 8.11
N SER A 635 -10.71 -7.77 7.67
CA SER A 635 -10.39 -9.14 7.23
C SER A 635 -10.58 -10.15 8.37
N ALA A 636 -10.12 -9.80 9.57
CA ALA A 636 -10.27 -10.64 10.75
C ALA A 636 -11.73 -10.78 11.21
N GLU A 637 -12.49 -9.69 11.21
CA GLU A 637 -13.92 -9.72 11.53
C GLU A 637 -14.68 -10.60 10.53
N ASN A 638 -14.43 -10.44 9.23
CA ASN A 638 -15.04 -11.28 8.19
C ASN A 638 -14.71 -12.77 8.39
N LEU A 639 -13.47 -13.07 8.76
CA LEU A 639 -13.04 -14.43 9.08
C LEU A 639 -13.74 -14.96 10.34
N TYR A 640 -13.86 -14.15 11.40
CA TYR A 640 -14.57 -14.52 12.61
C TYR A 640 -16.06 -14.79 12.36
N GLN A 641 -16.74 -13.92 11.62
CA GLN A 641 -18.14 -14.11 11.24
C GLN A 641 -18.32 -15.38 10.40
N HIS A 642 -17.33 -15.71 9.57
CA HIS A 642 -17.31 -16.97 8.84
C HIS A 642 -17.16 -18.18 9.79
N LEU A 643 -16.17 -18.17 10.67
CA LEU A 643 -15.89 -19.25 11.63
C LEU A 643 -17.04 -19.43 12.64
N SER A 644 -17.66 -18.35 13.10
CA SER A 644 -18.78 -18.39 14.05
C SER A 644 -20.02 -19.05 13.43
N ARG A 645 -20.31 -18.73 12.17
CA ARG A 645 -21.36 -19.44 11.41
C ARG A 645 -21.03 -20.92 11.26
N GLN A 646 -19.76 -21.29 11.07
CA GLN A 646 -19.36 -22.70 11.06
C GLN A 646 -19.55 -23.37 12.44
N ALA A 647 -19.17 -22.71 13.53
CA ALA A 647 -19.33 -23.26 14.88
C ALA A 647 -20.81 -23.44 15.23
N ALA A 648 -21.66 -22.45 14.91
CA ALA A 648 -23.10 -22.50 15.15
C ALA A 648 -23.74 -23.71 14.46
N VAL A 649 -23.45 -23.94 13.18
CA VAL A 649 -24.06 -25.09 12.54
C VAL A 649 -23.46 -26.43 13.02
N GLN A 650 -22.19 -26.47 13.45
CA GLN A 650 -21.65 -27.70 14.06
C GLN A 650 -22.36 -28.06 15.37
N ALA A 651 -22.81 -27.07 16.13
CA ALA A 651 -23.57 -27.27 17.36
C ALA A 651 -25.02 -27.74 17.10
N GLU A 652 -25.59 -27.46 15.93
CA GLU A 652 -26.96 -27.85 15.55
C GLU A 652 -27.08 -29.27 15.00
N VAL A 653 -25.97 -29.96 14.69
CA VAL A 653 -26.00 -31.38 14.29
C VAL A 653 -26.18 -32.25 15.54
N PRO A 654 -27.35 -32.88 15.78
CA PRO A 654 -27.56 -33.69 16.96
C PRO A 654 -26.63 -34.91 16.89
N GLU A 655 -25.98 -35.22 18.01
CA GLU A 655 -25.13 -36.39 18.18
C GLU A 655 -25.97 -37.68 18.00
N LYS A 656 -26.18 -38.09 16.74
CA LYS A 656 -26.83 -39.37 16.42
C LYS A 656 -25.89 -40.50 16.84
N GLY A 657 -26.06 -40.97 18.07
CA GLY A 657 -25.72 -42.35 18.42
C GLY A 657 -24.90 -42.55 19.68
N LYS A 658 -25.47 -42.24 20.86
CA LYS A 658 -25.17 -42.99 22.11
C LYS A 658 -26.45 -43.32 22.89
N GLY A 659 -27.42 -43.90 22.21
CA GLY A 659 -28.53 -44.61 22.86
C GLY A 659 -28.24 -46.11 22.89
N LYS A 660 -27.64 -46.60 23.99
CA LYS A 660 -27.62 -48.03 24.32
C LYS A 660 -29.07 -48.44 24.67
N GLY A 661 -29.70 -49.22 23.81
CA GLY A 661 -30.97 -49.87 24.09
C GLY A 661 -31.18 -51.04 23.13
N LYS A 662 -30.98 -52.27 23.61
CA LYS A 662 -31.37 -53.50 22.91
C LYS A 662 -32.88 -53.45 22.61
N PRO A 663 -33.34 -53.74 21.39
CA PRO A 663 -34.74 -54.07 21.16
C PRO A 663 -34.96 -55.57 21.35
N ASP A 664 -35.88 -55.92 22.26
CA ASP A 664 -36.47 -57.25 22.38
C ASP A 664 -37.33 -57.59 21.15
N PRO A 665 -37.35 -58.85 20.67
CA PRO A 665 -38.18 -59.27 19.55
C PRO A 665 -39.48 -59.93 20.04
N ALA A 666 -40.59 -59.19 20.06
CA ALA A 666 -41.92 -59.80 20.12
C ALA A 666 -42.97 -58.92 19.42
N ALA A 667 -43.49 -59.50 18.33
CA ALA A 667 -44.70 -59.27 17.51
C ALA A 667 -45.89 -58.46 18.08
N PRO A 668 -46.98 -58.16 17.30
CA PRO A 668 -47.27 -58.47 15.89
C PRO A 668 -47.76 -57.29 15.01
N LYS A 669 -47.70 -57.49 13.69
CA LYS A 669 -48.35 -56.67 12.65
C LYS A 669 -49.90 -56.72 12.75
N PRO A 670 -50.59 -55.63 12.36
CA PRO A 670 -51.91 -55.75 11.72
C PRO A 670 -51.97 -55.11 10.33
N LYS A 671 -52.29 -55.99 9.37
CA LYS A 671 -53.16 -55.89 8.19
C LYS A 671 -53.48 -54.52 7.57
N THR A 672 -52.94 -54.38 6.35
CA THR A 672 -53.58 -53.90 5.11
C THR A 672 -55.08 -53.59 5.15
N GLY A 673 -55.41 -52.30 4.98
CA GLY A 673 -56.65 -51.81 4.40
C GLY A 673 -56.34 -51.07 3.11
N LYS A 674 -56.93 -51.53 2.00
CA LYS A 674 -56.91 -50.89 0.68
C LYS A 674 -57.90 -49.73 0.70
N ASP A 675 -57.47 -48.56 0.24
CA ASP A 675 -58.38 -47.55 -0.32
C ASP A 675 -57.69 -46.75 -1.44
N PRO A 676 -58.46 -46.20 -2.39
CA PRO A 676 -58.02 -46.02 -3.77
C PRO A 676 -57.26 -44.71 -4.05
N LYS A 677 -56.34 -44.85 -5.00
CA LYS A 677 -55.45 -43.85 -5.61
C LYS A 677 -56.24 -42.68 -6.24
N PRO A 678 -55.99 -41.41 -5.83
CA PRO A 678 -56.30 -40.25 -6.67
C PRO A 678 -55.12 -39.94 -7.62
N ALA A 679 -55.46 -39.42 -8.78
CA ALA A 679 -54.56 -39.11 -9.89
C ALA A 679 -53.48 -38.08 -9.51
N ASN A 680 -52.24 -38.33 -9.96
CA ASN A 680 -51.17 -37.34 -9.95
C ASN A 680 -51.51 -36.21 -10.94
N PRO A 681 -51.46 -34.92 -10.54
CA PRO A 681 -51.39 -33.83 -11.50
C PRO A 681 -50.01 -33.83 -12.20
N GLU A 682 -50.01 -33.44 -13.48
CA GLU A 682 -48.81 -33.25 -14.30
C GLU A 682 -47.73 -32.42 -13.59
N PRO A 683 -46.45 -32.79 -13.69
CA PRO A 683 -45.37 -31.93 -13.24
C PRO A 683 -45.28 -30.70 -14.16
N ALA A 684 -45.43 -29.52 -13.57
CA ALA A 684 -45.18 -28.25 -14.24
C ALA A 684 -43.80 -28.24 -14.92
N PRO A 685 -43.66 -27.62 -16.10
CA PRO A 685 -42.40 -27.59 -16.84
C PRO A 685 -41.31 -26.94 -15.99
N SER A 686 -40.20 -27.64 -15.85
CA SER A 686 -39.01 -27.16 -15.15
C SER A 686 -38.54 -25.83 -15.77
N PRO A 687 -38.18 -24.81 -14.97
CA PRO A 687 -37.65 -23.57 -15.52
C PRO A 687 -36.36 -23.88 -16.28
N THR A 688 -36.36 -23.54 -17.56
CA THR A 688 -35.19 -23.61 -18.44
C THR A 688 -34.05 -22.84 -17.78
N LYS A 689 -32.94 -23.54 -17.50
CA LYS A 689 -31.69 -22.93 -17.05
C LYS A 689 -31.24 -21.93 -18.11
N LYS A 690 -31.56 -20.64 -17.94
CA LYS A 690 -30.91 -19.57 -18.68
C LYS A 690 -29.41 -19.68 -18.40
N LYS A 691 -28.62 -19.84 -19.46
CA LYS A 691 -27.16 -19.72 -19.39
C LYS A 691 -26.83 -18.38 -18.71
N PRO A 692 -25.81 -18.31 -17.84
CA PRO A 692 -25.34 -17.03 -17.34
C PRO A 692 -24.98 -16.16 -18.53
N THR A 693 -25.57 -14.97 -18.63
CA THR A 693 -25.16 -13.95 -19.61
C THR A 693 -23.72 -13.51 -19.30
N ASP A 694 -22.97 -13.11 -20.33
CA ASP A 694 -21.55 -12.77 -20.25
C ASP A 694 -21.22 -11.68 -19.19
N ASP A 695 -22.21 -10.90 -18.74
CA ASP A 695 -22.12 -9.96 -17.62
C ASP A 695 -21.77 -10.61 -16.26
N PHE A 696 -22.07 -11.91 -16.08
CA PHE A 696 -21.92 -12.62 -14.80
C PHE A 696 -20.47 -13.01 -14.48
N ILE A 697 -19.62 -13.17 -15.51
CA ILE A 697 -18.19 -13.49 -15.35
C ILE A 697 -17.41 -12.21 -15.01
N TRP A 698 -17.80 -11.09 -15.60
CA TRP A 698 -17.13 -9.80 -15.46
C TRP A 698 -17.38 -9.15 -14.08
N LEU A 699 -18.60 -9.28 -13.54
CA LEU A 699 -18.94 -8.82 -12.17
C LEU A 699 -18.23 -9.62 -11.06
N ASN A 700 -17.91 -10.90 -11.28
CA ASN A 700 -17.14 -11.70 -10.33
C ASN A 700 -15.64 -11.37 -10.38
N GLN A 701 -15.10 -11.01 -11.53
CA GLN A 701 -13.73 -10.50 -11.64
C GLN A 701 -13.59 -9.18 -10.85
N LEU A 702 -14.47 -8.20 -11.06
CA LEU A 702 -14.43 -6.95 -10.27
C LEU A 702 -14.64 -7.15 -8.76
N LYS A 703 -15.45 -8.13 -8.35
CA LYS A 703 -15.66 -8.45 -6.93
C LYS A 703 -14.48 -9.19 -6.30
N GLN A 704 -13.77 -10.03 -7.06
CA GLN A 704 -12.49 -10.63 -6.63
C GLN A 704 -11.35 -9.61 -6.62
N HIS A 705 -11.41 -8.58 -7.48
CA HIS A 705 -10.43 -7.49 -7.55
C HIS A 705 -10.69 -6.33 -6.58
N ARG A 706 -11.68 -6.44 -5.68
CA ARG A 706 -11.80 -5.54 -4.50
C ARG A 706 -10.55 -5.60 -3.62
N ASN A 707 -9.73 -6.66 -3.73
CA ASN A 707 -8.47 -6.80 -3.03
C ASN A 707 -7.31 -7.05 -4.03
N SER A 708 -6.42 -6.06 -4.13
CA SER A 708 -4.97 -6.20 -4.37
C SER A 708 -4.32 -6.25 -5.78
N ASP A 709 -4.94 -6.73 -6.87
CA ASP A 709 -4.16 -6.95 -8.11
C ASP A 709 -4.18 -5.81 -9.15
N PHE A 710 -5.31 -5.11 -9.31
CA PHE A 710 -5.41 -3.97 -10.24
C PHE A 710 -4.79 -2.66 -9.69
N PHE A 711 -4.49 -2.63 -8.39
CA PHE A 711 -4.06 -1.44 -7.65
C PHE A 711 -2.60 -1.48 -7.23
N ARG A 712 -1.80 -2.40 -7.80
CA ARG A 712 -0.36 -2.48 -7.49
C ARG A 712 0.39 -1.36 -8.18
N TYR A 713 1.23 -0.64 -7.43
CA TYR A 713 2.21 0.24 -8.02
C TYR A 713 3.19 -0.59 -8.87
N PRO A 714 3.66 -0.07 -10.01
CA PRO A 714 4.79 -0.64 -10.71
C PRO A 714 5.97 -0.76 -9.75
N VAL A 715 6.56 -1.95 -9.69
CA VAL A 715 7.67 -2.33 -8.78
C VAL A 715 8.93 -1.47 -8.94
N ASP A 716 8.98 -0.64 -9.98
CA ASP A 716 10.09 0.24 -10.36
C ASP A 716 9.76 1.73 -10.14
N LEU A 717 8.50 2.13 -10.19
CA LEU A 717 8.15 3.55 -10.23
C LEU A 717 8.27 4.23 -8.86
N TYR A 718 7.59 3.71 -7.84
CA TYR A 718 7.63 4.33 -6.51
C TYR A 718 9.05 4.36 -5.92
N PRO A 719 9.85 3.26 -5.99
CA PRO A 719 11.27 3.31 -5.60
C PRO A 719 12.07 4.40 -6.33
N THR A 720 11.83 4.57 -7.63
CA THR A 720 12.48 5.62 -8.42
C THR A 720 12.11 7.02 -7.92
N LEU A 721 10.82 7.29 -7.76
CA LEU A 721 10.33 8.58 -7.26
C LEU A 721 10.85 8.89 -5.85
N ALA A 722 10.73 7.94 -4.92
CA ALA A 722 11.17 8.09 -3.54
C ALA A 722 12.70 8.33 -3.44
N SER A 723 13.50 7.61 -4.24
CA SER A 723 14.95 7.82 -4.31
C SER A 723 15.30 9.20 -4.87
N LEU A 724 14.61 9.63 -5.93
CA LEU A 724 14.81 10.95 -6.52
C LEU A 724 14.43 12.07 -5.55
N VAL A 725 13.35 11.93 -4.77
CA VAL A 725 12.95 12.91 -3.75
C VAL A 725 14.08 13.19 -2.75
N LEU A 726 14.86 12.18 -2.36
CA LEU A 726 16.03 12.38 -1.50
C LEU A 726 17.21 12.99 -2.27
N LEU A 727 17.54 12.46 -3.45
CA LEU A 727 18.73 12.87 -4.22
C LEU A 727 18.65 14.30 -4.75
N VAL A 728 17.45 14.82 -5.06
CA VAL A 728 17.30 16.20 -5.54
C VAL A 728 17.70 17.24 -4.50
N GLU A 729 17.77 16.87 -3.21
CA GLU A 729 18.23 17.77 -2.16
C GLU A 729 19.73 18.05 -2.22
N GLY A 730 20.53 17.12 -2.76
CA GLY A 730 21.97 17.31 -2.96
C GLY A 730 22.33 17.90 -4.32
N LEU A 731 21.41 18.51 -5.04
CA LEU A 731 21.71 19.20 -6.29
C LEU A 731 22.22 20.62 -6.03
N ASN A 732 23.29 21.01 -6.72
CA ASN A 732 23.83 22.38 -6.68
C ASN A 732 23.28 23.29 -7.80
N GLY A 733 22.31 22.80 -8.59
CA GLY A 733 21.76 23.55 -9.70
C GLY A 733 20.84 22.72 -10.58
N GLN A 734 20.47 23.29 -11.73
CA GLN A 734 19.64 22.62 -12.73
C GLN A 734 20.36 21.39 -13.32
N VAL A 735 19.60 20.32 -13.49
CA VAL A 735 20.09 19.08 -14.11
C VAL A 735 19.98 19.20 -15.63
N SER A 736 21.09 18.92 -16.34
CA SER A 736 21.06 18.76 -17.80
C SER A 736 20.67 17.32 -18.16
N LEU A 737 19.87 17.19 -19.21
CA LEU A 737 19.53 15.91 -19.84
C LEU A 737 20.31 15.68 -21.14
N ASP A 738 21.26 16.54 -21.46
CA ASP A 738 22.02 16.50 -22.71
C ASP A 738 22.82 15.19 -22.81
N GLY A 739 22.70 14.53 -23.97
CA GLY A 739 23.36 13.24 -24.23
C GLY A 739 22.68 12.02 -23.61
N LEU A 740 21.56 12.18 -22.89
CA LEU A 740 20.76 11.05 -22.41
C LEU A 740 19.65 10.69 -23.39
N ALA A 741 19.55 9.40 -23.71
CA ALA A 741 18.43 8.88 -24.48
C ALA A 741 17.15 8.88 -23.61
N ILE A 742 16.17 9.70 -23.99
CA ILE A 742 14.85 9.68 -23.35
C ILE A 742 14.07 8.46 -23.84
N LEU A 743 13.87 8.33 -25.16
CA LEU A 743 13.27 7.16 -25.78
C LEU A 743 14.35 6.25 -26.39
N PRO A 744 14.12 4.93 -26.47
CA PRO A 744 15.03 4.03 -27.17
C PRO A 744 15.10 4.41 -28.66
N LEU A 745 16.30 4.28 -29.23
CA LEU A 745 16.51 4.47 -30.66
C LEU A 745 15.75 3.36 -31.43
N PRO A 746 15.09 3.68 -32.56
CA PRO A 746 14.52 2.65 -33.40
C PRO A 746 15.62 1.68 -33.84
N PRO A 747 15.34 0.36 -33.93
CA PRO A 747 16.34 -0.61 -34.37
C PRO A 747 16.88 -0.18 -35.73
N THR A 748 18.18 0.08 -35.81
CA THR A 748 18.82 0.45 -37.07
C THR A 748 18.69 -0.71 -38.04
N PRO A 749 18.13 -0.53 -39.25
CA PRO A 749 18.03 -1.60 -40.24
C PRO A 749 19.42 -2.15 -40.53
N GLY A 750 19.71 -3.38 -40.10
CA GLY A 750 20.99 -4.06 -40.33
C GLY A 750 21.88 -4.32 -39.10
N SER A 751 21.50 -3.87 -37.90
CA SER A 751 22.29 -4.14 -36.69
C SER A 751 21.89 -5.47 -36.02
N THR A 752 22.34 -6.60 -36.56
CA THR A 752 22.39 -7.88 -35.84
C THR A 752 23.65 -7.95 -34.98
N THR A 753 23.67 -7.27 -33.83
CA THR A 753 24.63 -7.61 -32.77
C THR A 753 24.10 -8.81 -32.01
N ALA A 754 24.40 -9.99 -32.53
CA ALA A 754 24.24 -11.26 -31.84
C ALA A 754 25.32 -11.40 -30.75
N ALA A 755 24.91 -11.45 -29.48
CA ALA A 755 25.71 -11.98 -28.39
C ALA A 755 25.13 -13.34 -27.95
N SER A 756 25.72 -14.39 -28.53
CA SER A 756 25.73 -15.83 -28.21
C SER A 756 24.69 -16.45 -27.25
N LEU A 757 24.04 -17.52 -27.71
CA LEU A 757 24.38 -18.92 -27.35
C LEU A 757 23.77 -19.86 -28.40
N GLY A 758 24.53 -20.88 -28.81
CA GLY A 758 24.38 -21.56 -30.09
C GLY A 758 23.23 -22.57 -30.20
N SER A 759 22.61 -22.58 -31.37
CA SER A 759 22.28 -23.79 -32.14
C SER A 759 21.83 -23.36 -33.54
N ALA A 760 22.53 -23.81 -34.58
CA ALA A 760 22.15 -23.56 -35.95
C ALA A 760 20.96 -24.45 -36.34
N SER A 761 19.80 -23.85 -36.65
CA SER A 761 18.88 -24.25 -37.75
C SER A 761 17.47 -23.63 -37.59
N ALA A 762 17.18 -22.58 -38.39
CA ALA A 762 15.88 -22.31 -39.03
C ALA A 762 16.01 -21.01 -39.85
N PRO A 763 15.37 -20.89 -41.04
CA PRO A 763 15.30 -19.62 -41.76
C PRO A 763 14.55 -18.57 -40.93
N ALA A 764 15.12 -17.37 -40.86
CA ALA A 764 14.59 -16.26 -40.09
C ALA A 764 13.16 -15.92 -40.55
N VAL A 765 12.20 -16.10 -39.64
CA VAL A 765 10.88 -15.51 -39.76
C VAL A 765 11.08 -13.99 -39.85
N PRO A 766 10.49 -13.28 -40.82
CA PRO A 766 10.56 -11.82 -40.86
C PRO A 766 10.08 -11.27 -39.53
N ALA A 767 10.92 -10.47 -38.88
CA ALA A 767 10.58 -9.87 -37.59
C ALA A 767 9.24 -9.14 -37.73
N GLU A 768 8.27 -9.52 -36.89
CA GLU A 768 7.04 -8.74 -36.76
C GLU A 768 7.40 -7.27 -36.53
N PRO A 769 6.70 -6.32 -37.17
CA PRO A 769 6.93 -4.91 -36.90
C PRO A 769 6.82 -4.70 -35.39
N ALA A 770 7.87 -4.13 -34.80
CA ALA A 770 7.93 -3.90 -33.36
C ALA A 770 6.63 -3.21 -32.92
N GLY A 771 5.86 -3.91 -32.08
CA GLY A 771 4.61 -3.37 -31.58
C GLY A 771 4.82 -2.01 -30.90
N PRO A 772 3.78 -1.19 -30.80
CA PRO A 772 3.85 0.09 -30.12
C PRO A 772 4.34 -0.10 -28.66
N MET A 773 5.17 0.84 -28.20
CA MET A 773 5.95 0.70 -26.98
C MET A 773 5.17 1.22 -25.77
N THR A 774 4.98 0.36 -24.77
CA THR A 774 4.34 0.74 -23.52
C THR A 774 5.21 1.74 -22.73
N PRO A 775 4.63 2.56 -21.84
CA PRO A 775 5.39 3.51 -21.01
C PRO A 775 6.49 2.84 -20.18
N ALA A 776 6.22 1.65 -19.62
CA ALA A 776 7.22 0.88 -18.88
C ALA A 776 8.38 0.44 -19.78
N GLN A 777 8.07 -0.04 -21.00
CA GLN A 777 9.10 -0.41 -21.99
C GLN A 777 9.91 0.79 -22.48
N ALA A 778 9.30 1.96 -22.66
CA ALA A 778 10.02 3.18 -23.01
C ALA A 778 11.01 3.58 -21.91
N ALA A 779 10.61 3.43 -20.66
CA ALA A 779 11.45 3.71 -19.52
C ALA A 779 12.59 2.69 -19.35
N SER A 780 12.36 1.39 -19.59
CA SER A 780 13.41 0.37 -19.42
C SER A 780 14.25 0.12 -20.68
N GLY A 781 13.77 0.57 -21.85
CA GLY A 781 14.33 0.23 -23.15
C GLY A 781 15.57 1.03 -23.56
N ALA A 782 15.88 2.12 -22.85
CA ALA A 782 17.07 2.93 -23.11
C ALA A 782 18.07 2.81 -21.96
N THR A 783 19.35 2.57 -22.32
CA THR A 783 20.47 2.66 -21.38
C THR A 783 20.76 4.12 -21.08
N ARG A 784 20.88 4.46 -19.80
CA ARG A 784 21.16 5.80 -19.28
C ARG A 784 22.33 5.72 -18.31
N SER A 785 23.53 5.57 -18.86
CA SER A 785 24.74 5.38 -18.06
C SER A 785 25.06 6.62 -17.23
N ASN A 786 25.56 6.39 -16.01
CA ASN A 786 26.10 7.43 -15.14
C ASN A 786 27.63 7.25 -15.06
N PRO A 787 28.42 7.88 -15.95
CA PRO A 787 29.86 7.67 -16.00
C PRO A 787 30.58 8.14 -14.73
N ALA A 788 30.07 9.19 -14.07
CA ALA A 788 30.62 9.72 -12.83
C ALA A 788 30.52 8.72 -11.66
N LEU A 789 29.60 7.76 -11.75
CA LEU A 789 29.44 6.71 -10.76
C LEU A 789 30.69 5.83 -10.64
N PHE A 790 31.34 5.53 -11.77
CA PHE A 790 32.57 4.74 -11.78
C PHE A 790 33.70 5.49 -11.08
N SER A 791 33.87 6.78 -11.37
CA SER A 791 34.86 7.64 -10.72
C SER A 791 34.63 7.77 -9.21
N LEU A 792 33.37 7.81 -8.77
CA LEU A 792 33.03 7.79 -7.34
C LEU A 792 33.52 6.50 -6.68
N TYR A 793 33.28 5.34 -7.29
CA TYR A 793 33.72 4.05 -6.74
C TYR A 793 35.23 3.92 -6.68
N GLU A 794 35.95 4.34 -7.72
CA GLU A 794 37.42 4.37 -7.71
C GLU A 794 37.96 5.26 -6.60
N ALA A 795 37.36 6.44 -6.39
CA ALA A 795 37.74 7.36 -5.32
C ALA A 795 37.51 6.75 -3.92
N VAL A 796 36.38 6.06 -3.71
CA VAL A 796 36.08 5.36 -2.45
C VAL A 796 37.10 4.25 -2.20
N LEU A 797 37.36 3.39 -3.20
CA LEU A 797 38.30 2.28 -3.06
C LEU A 797 39.73 2.78 -2.79
N LYS A 798 40.14 3.86 -3.47
CA LYS A 798 41.44 4.49 -3.25
C LYS A 798 41.59 5.00 -1.81
N LEU A 799 40.62 5.76 -1.31
CA LEU A 799 40.67 6.29 0.07
C LEU A 799 40.63 5.18 1.14
N GLN A 800 39.89 4.10 0.88
CA GLN A 800 39.90 2.93 1.77
C GLN A 800 41.26 2.21 1.77
N GLY A 801 41.89 2.08 0.60
CA GLY A 801 43.23 1.49 0.47
C GLY A 801 44.33 2.32 1.12
N GLU A 802 44.28 3.65 1.00
CA GLU A 802 45.25 4.56 1.62
C GLU A 802 45.19 4.49 3.15
N LYS A 803 43.98 4.51 3.75
CA LYS A 803 43.86 4.41 5.22
C LYS A 803 44.17 3.03 5.80
N THR A 804 43.98 1.95 5.04
CA THR A 804 44.37 0.61 5.51
C THR A 804 45.89 0.43 5.54
N LEU A 805 46.64 1.19 4.72
CA LEU A 805 48.10 1.24 4.75
C LEU A 805 48.64 2.11 5.90
N ASP A 806 47.89 3.13 6.32
CA ASP A 806 48.24 4.01 7.45
C ASP A 806 47.83 3.46 8.83
N ALA A 807 47.10 2.34 8.88
CA ALA A 807 46.80 1.66 10.13
C ALA A 807 48.12 1.11 10.72
N PRO A 808 48.48 1.43 11.98
CA PRO A 808 49.70 0.90 12.59
C PRO A 808 49.67 -0.63 12.49
N PRO A 809 50.82 -1.28 12.18
CA PRO A 809 50.87 -2.73 12.07
C PRO A 809 50.27 -3.32 13.34
N LEU A 810 49.32 -4.25 13.17
CA LEU A 810 48.72 -5.03 14.26
C LEU A 810 49.85 -5.42 15.22
N ALA A 811 49.83 -4.86 16.43
CA ALA A 811 50.78 -5.23 17.46
C ALA A 811 50.77 -6.75 17.57
N ALA A 812 51.97 -7.35 17.50
CA ALA A 812 52.14 -8.79 17.59
C ALA A 812 51.31 -9.34 18.78
N PRO A 813 50.69 -10.52 18.62
CA PRO A 813 49.90 -11.11 19.69
C PRO A 813 50.74 -11.15 20.97
N ASN A 814 50.29 -10.42 21.99
CA ASN A 814 50.98 -10.29 23.25
C ASN A 814 51.19 -11.69 23.84
N PRO A 815 52.41 -12.12 24.18
CA PRO A 815 52.62 -13.41 24.82
C PRO A 815 51.97 -13.38 26.21
N ALA A 816 51.06 -14.33 26.43
CA ALA A 816 50.51 -14.78 27.71
C ALA A 816 50.54 -13.77 28.89
N LEU A 817 49.38 -13.18 29.19
CA LEU A 817 49.14 -12.64 30.53
C LEU A 817 49.32 -13.76 31.58
N PRO A 818 50.08 -13.55 32.67
CA PRO A 818 50.17 -14.51 33.76
C PRO A 818 48.82 -14.61 34.50
N ALA A 819 48.52 -15.82 34.96
CA ALA A 819 47.32 -16.15 35.71
C ALA A 819 47.15 -15.24 36.94
N VAL A 820 45.96 -14.67 37.08
CA VAL A 820 45.56 -13.89 38.26
C VAL A 820 45.01 -14.86 39.32
N ASP A 821 45.63 -14.80 40.49
CA ASP A 821 45.32 -15.54 41.72
C ASP A 821 44.00 -15.04 42.35
N PRO A 822 43.03 -15.91 42.68
CA PRO A 822 41.75 -15.49 43.26
C PRO A 822 41.80 -15.51 44.78
N GLN A 823 42.28 -14.44 45.41
CA GLN A 823 41.95 -14.12 46.81
C GLN A 823 41.68 -12.62 47.01
N ALA A 824 40.45 -12.32 47.41
CA ALA A 824 39.98 -10.99 47.85
C ALA A 824 40.48 -10.67 49.29
N PRO A 825 40.35 -9.42 49.81
CA PRO A 825 39.03 -8.92 50.25
C PRO A 825 38.81 -7.40 50.09
N GLY A 826 37.54 -6.98 49.96
CA GLY A 826 37.17 -5.57 50.13
C GLY A 826 35.82 -5.15 49.54
N THR A 827 34.73 -5.84 49.85
CA THR A 827 33.36 -5.36 49.54
C THR A 827 32.92 -4.31 50.56
N LYS A 828 32.68 -3.07 50.11
CA LYS A 828 31.87 -2.09 50.83
C LYS A 828 30.40 -2.20 50.40
N SER A 829 29.50 -2.10 51.37
CA SER A 829 28.04 -2.17 51.21
C SER A 829 27.49 -0.91 50.53
N ILE A 830 26.38 -1.07 49.82
CA ILE A 830 25.60 -0.01 49.17
C ILE A 830 24.93 0.96 50.18
N ASP A 831 24.89 0.61 51.46
CA ASP A 831 24.35 1.46 52.53
C ASP A 831 25.26 2.65 52.90
N ASP A 832 26.52 2.67 52.47
CA ASP A 832 27.47 3.76 52.75
C ASP A 832 27.29 5.00 51.84
N LEU A 833 26.37 4.95 50.85
CA LEU A 833 26.15 6.03 49.88
C LEU A 833 24.93 6.92 50.17
N LEU A 834 24.21 6.70 51.26
CA LEU A 834 23.02 7.50 51.60
C LEU A 834 23.03 7.96 53.06
N GLY A 835 23.36 9.23 53.27
CA GLY A 835 22.93 9.99 54.44
C GLY A 835 23.55 11.39 54.52
N PRO A 836 22.92 12.35 55.23
CA PRO A 836 21.50 12.59 55.38
C PRO A 836 21.10 13.99 54.87
N ALA A 837 19.83 14.14 54.50
CA ALA A 837 19.17 15.44 54.43
C ALA A 837 19.15 16.05 55.85
N ALA A 838 19.43 17.34 55.94
CA ALA A 838 19.35 18.13 57.17
C ALA A 838 18.35 19.30 56.96
N PRO A 839 17.82 19.86 58.05
CA PRO A 839 16.46 20.39 58.18
C PRO A 839 16.19 21.73 57.48
#